data_AF-A0A2C5ZE00-F1
#
_entry.id   AF-A0A2C5ZE00-F1
#
_cell.length_a   1.000
_cell.length_b   1.000
_cell.length_c   1.000
_cell.angle_alpha   90.00
_cell.angle_beta   90.00
_cell.angle_gamma   90.00
#
_symmetry.space_group_name_H-M   'P 1'
#
loop_
_entity.id
_entity.type
_entity.pdbx_description
1 polymer ?
#
loop_
_entity_poly.entity_id
_entity_poly.type
_entity_poly.pdbx_seq_one_letter_code
_entity_poly.pdbx_strand_id
1 'polypeptide(L)'
;MKQAIVQLDCRVSIQDAAIPRPGAREVLVRVVVAGTNPKDWKWPRMMQEPHNSGDDVAGVVEDVGRQVCEFRKGNRVAGMHKYGQPYGAFAEFAIVSDSMLFHVPDGISFEEAATIPLAALTAAYGLFHVLDLPTPWDQPRRSQTALVVYGASTAVGAFAIKLARAARIHPVIAVGSPNSSFMHEFLDEAQGDALIDYRKHASHDSLAHAIREALVEAGVPDGRATLALDAVSKPGTYDAVLGKVMVGRGRQRAKLAVVLPIDDESSVDESIELAFVSCGQSFKGEPFERRFSVVFFRAMTDGLRDGWLRGHPYEILNPSSDAHPELYHHLLTQGNQPMAPDGKASEKPVARDKADESGAEAGPSSAPESDPAPAYEAAAPTLANPFQFPSNNELPPYDETLASSGSPNADARPIAIPQLHPGPTSPFLPAYAPALLRHGVTVATWRSFVDTVSAFLTARVSDRAVNYASDVARQVSQGPKTFGKGVALHAKAVGRDISRNARRGNVIGTTLAVLEGAIAIPVSTAIGAATAALRLPSSAMDAVITAPQTPLQRANAYAAVANRDWLHARGLQAVLVTTPGLVAVLETTVGELLERTRAVKAEDAASQLRALETLVAPLEVDEKAELTLSPETLWLILLPVRPRRVKNSSGGMWT
;
A
#
# COMPACT_ATOMS: atom_id res chain seq x y z
N MET A 1 -16.57 9.20 24.05
CA MET A 1 -15.95 7.89 24.27
C MET A 1 -14.46 8.07 24.50
N LYS A 2 -13.85 7.21 25.30
CA LYS A 2 -12.40 7.07 25.42
C LYS A 2 -11.87 6.22 24.26
N GLN A 3 -10.71 6.60 23.73
CA GLN A 3 -9.92 5.80 22.81
C GLN A 3 -8.45 5.84 23.19
N ALA A 4 -7.72 4.77 22.87
CA ALA A 4 -6.29 4.66 23.07
C ALA A 4 -5.57 4.94 21.75
N ILE A 5 -4.62 5.87 21.80
CA ILE A 5 -3.74 6.21 20.70
C ILE A 5 -2.37 5.59 20.97
N VAL A 6 -1.94 4.71 20.08
CA VAL A 6 -0.63 4.06 20.14
C VAL A 6 0.39 4.95 19.46
N GLN A 7 1.39 5.37 20.23
CA GLN A 7 2.48 6.24 19.79
C GLN A 7 3.58 5.44 19.08
N LEU A 8 4.47 6.16 18.39
CA LEU A 8 5.59 5.59 17.61
C LEU A 8 6.56 4.74 18.45
N ASP A 9 6.74 5.13 19.72
CA ASP A 9 7.57 4.44 20.70
C ASP A 9 6.76 3.46 21.56
N CYS A 10 5.60 3.02 21.04
CA CYS A 10 4.65 2.11 21.66
C CYS A 10 3.92 2.66 22.90
N ARG A 11 4.25 3.87 23.40
CA ARG A 11 3.47 4.49 24.49
C ARG A 11 2.01 4.63 24.09
N VAL A 12 1.11 4.54 25.06
CA VAL A 12 -0.33 4.64 24.82
C VAL A 12 -0.89 5.82 25.59
N SER A 13 -1.57 6.72 24.87
CA SER A 13 -2.31 7.84 25.46
C SER A 13 -3.80 7.64 25.28
N ILE A 14 -4.57 7.85 26.35
CA ILE A 14 -6.04 7.84 26.28
C ILE A 14 -6.53 9.24 25.94
N GLN A 15 -7.50 9.33 25.02
CA GLN A 15 -8.10 10.58 24.56
C GLN A 15 -9.62 10.46 24.53
N ASP A 16 -10.31 11.58 24.74
CA ASP A 16 -11.74 11.68 24.47
C ASP A 16 -12.01 11.90 22.99
N ALA A 17 -13.05 11.24 22.49
CA ALA A 17 -13.54 11.36 21.11
C ALA A 17 -15.07 11.33 21.09
N ALA A 18 -15.67 11.92 20.06
CA ALA A 18 -17.09 11.75 19.80
C ALA A 18 -17.40 10.28 19.46
N ILE A 19 -18.57 9.79 19.87
CA ILE A 19 -19.05 8.48 19.41
C ILE A 19 -19.42 8.63 17.92
N PRO A 20 -18.81 7.84 17.02
CA PRO A 20 -19.08 7.94 15.58
C PRO A 20 -20.47 7.40 15.24
N ARG A 21 -21.00 7.82 14.09
CA ARG A 21 -22.19 7.20 13.49
C ARG A 21 -21.75 6.22 12.39
N PRO A 22 -22.36 5.03 12.27
CA PRO A 22 -22.01 4.12 11.21
C PRO A 22 -22.43 4.66 9.84
N GLY A 23 -21.55 4.50 8.84
CA GLY A 23 -21.88 4.65 7.44
C GLY A 23 -22.87 3.60 6.94
N ALA A 24 -23.25 3.66 5.67
CA ALA A 24 -24.38 2.89 5.14
C ALA A 24 -24.25 1.36 5.32
N ARG A 25 -23.04 0.81 5.19
CA ARG A 25 -22.72 -0.64 5.35
C ARG A 25 -21.81 -0.90 6.55
N GLU A 26 -21.88 -0.05 7.55
CA GLU A 26 -21.06 -0.13 8.74
C GLU A 26 -21.92 -0.41 9.96
N VAL A 27 -21.28 -0.93 10.99
CA VAL A 27 -21.88 -1.28 12.27
C VAL A 27 -21.06 -0.59 13.35
N LEU A 28 -21.75 0.11 14.25
CA LEU A 28 -21.15 0.64 15.46
C LEU A 28 -21.19 -0.45 16.52
N VAL A 29 -20.02 -0.90 16.96
CA VAL A 29 -19.88 -1.92 18.00
C VAL A 29 -19.45 -1.26 19.29
N ARG A 30 -20.23 -1.45 20.37
CA ARG A 30 -19.79 -1.15 21.73
C ARG A 30 -18.81 -2.25 22.15
N VAL A 31 -17.54 -1.88 22.25
CA VAL A 31 -16.43 -2.80 22.48
C VAL A 31 -16.51 -3.36 23.89
N VAL A 32 -16.35 -4.67 24.02
CA VAL A 32 -16.18 -5.36 25.32
C VAL A 32 -14.73 -5.78 25.47
N VAL A 33 -14.15 -6.37 24.41
CA VAL A 33 -12.75 -6.80 24.38
C VAL A 33 -12.15 -6.44 23.02
N ALA A 34 -10.90 -6.01 23.02
CA ALA A 34 -10.10 -5.83 21.82
C ALA A 34 -8.94 -6.83 21.81
N GLY A 35 -8.70 -7.47 20.67
CA GLY A 35 -7.55 -8.34 20.46
C GLY A 35 -6.31 -7.53 20.07
N THR A 36 -5.15 -7.90 20.60
CA THR A 36 -3.87 -7.28 20.25
C THR A 36 -3.09 -8.12 19.25
N ASN A 37 -2.46 -7.46 18.27
CA ASN A 37 -1.66 -8.08 17.23
C ASN A 37 -0.29 -7.37 17.09
N PRO A 38 0.76 -8.06 16.58
CA PRO A 38 2.05 -7.43 16.34
C PRO A 38 2.00 -6.22 15.41
N LYS A 39 0.97 -6.14 14.54
CA LYS A 39 0.77 -4.98 13.67
C LYS A 39 0.36 -3.72 14.44
N ASP A 40 -0.22 -3.83 15.63
CA ASP A 40 -0.79 -2.70 16.37
C ASP A 40 0.29 -1.73 16.85
N TRP A 41 1.48 -2.23 17.19
CA TRP A 41 2.64 -1.40 17.53
C TRP A 41 3.53 -1.11 16.32
N LYS A 42 3.58 -2.02 15.33
CA LYS A 42 4.37 -1.81 14.11
C LYS A 42 3.76 -0.75 13.19
N TRP A 43 2.45 -0.73 13.06
CA TRP A 43 1.76 0.14 12.10
C TRP A 43 1.92 1.62 12.41
N PRO A 44 1.68 2.12 13.65
CA PRO A 44 1.99 3.51 13.98
C PRO A 44 3.43 3.89 13.64
N ARG A 45 4.39 3.03 13.97
CA ARG A 45 5.82 3.23 13.66
C ARG A 45 6.11 3.19 12.16
N MET A 46 5.49 2.28 11.41
CA MET A 46 5.70 2.15 9.97
C MET A 46 5.09 3.32 9.19
N MET A 47 3.92 3.79 9.65
CA MET A 47 3.19 4.91 9.05
C MET A 47 3.63 6.27 9.59
N GLN A 48 4.50 6.28 10.62
CA GLN A 48 4.92 7.47 11.34
C GLN A 48 3.72 8.30 11.88
N GLU A 49 2.64 7.62 12.24
CA GLU A 49 1.38 8.23 12.65
C GLU A 49 0.81 7.56 13.91
N PRO A 50 0.80 8.26 15.07
CA PRO A 50 0.07 7.82 16.23
C PRO A 50 -1.43 7.75 15.93
N HIS A 51 -2.05 6.59 16.16
CA HIS A 51 -3.49 6.42 15.98
C HIS A 51 -4.00 5.27 16.86
N ASN A 52 -5.32 5.10 16.92
CA ASN A 52 -5.94 3.90 17.45
C ASN A 52 -5.72 2.76 16.46
N SER A 53 -4.74 1.91 16.76
CA SER A 53 -4.29 0.82 15.87
C SER A 53 -4.92 -0.53 16.17
N GLY A 54 -5.89 -0.60 17.09
CA GLY A 54 -6.59 -1.85 17.40
C GLY A 54 -7.57 -2.21 16.29
N ASP A 55 -7.51 -3.43 15.77
CA ASP A 55 -8.44 -3.88 14.72
C ASP A 55 -9.31 -5.06 15.09
N ASP A 56 -8.88 -5.94 16.00
CA ASP A 56 -9.74 -7.04 16.45
C ASP A 56 -10.69 -6.56 17.53
N VAL A 57 -11.99 -6.64 17.28
CA VAL A 57 -13.05 -6.19 18.19
C VAL A 57 -14.01 -7.33 18.50
N ALA A 58 -14.40 -7.47 19.76
CA ALA A 58 -15.54 -8.26 20.19
C ALA A 58 -16.43 -7.43 21.13
N GLY A 59 -17.74 -7.46 20.89
CA GLY A 59 -18.67 -6.67 21.69
C GLY A 59 -20.12 -6.76 21.23
N VAL A 60 -20.88 -5.72 21.52
CA VAL A 60 -22.32 -5.67 21.27
C VAL A 60 -22.62 -4.59 20.24
N VAL A 61 -23.44 -4.91 19.23
CA VAL A 61 -23.90 -3.92 18.25
C VAL A 61 -24.70 -2.81 18.95
N GLU A 62 -24.26 -1.57 18.79
CA GLU A 62 -24.92 -0.38 19.34
C GLU A 62 -25.85 0.29 18.31
N ASP A 63 -25.39 0.38 17.06
CA ASP A 63 -26.12 0.99 15.94
C ASP A 63 -25.67 0.38 14.60
N VAL A 64 -26.49 0.52 13.56
CA VAL A 64 -26.22 -0.04 12.22
C VAL A 64 -26.54 0.93 11.10
N GLY A 65 -25.74 0.86 10.04
CA GLY A 65 -25.99 1.57 8.80
C GLY A 65 -27.28 1.11 8.11
N ARG A 66 -27.91 2.03 7.38
CA ARG A 66 -29.18 1.82 6.65
C ARG A 66 -29.17 0.69 5.59
N GLN A 67 -28.00 0.22 5.15
CA GLN A 67 -27.88 -0.89 4.19
C GLN A 67 -27.40 -2.20 4.84
N VAL A 68 -27.22 -2.21 6.17
CA VAL A 68 -26.88 -3.43 6.91
C VAL A 68 -28.15 -4.26 7.12
N CYS A 69 -28.11 -5.53 6.74
CA CYS A 69 -29.26 -6.44 6.82
C CYS A 69 -29.09 -7.60 7.82
N GLU A 70 -27.86 -7.98 8.16
CA GLU A 70 -27.56 -9.19 8.96
C GLU A 70 -27.32 -8.92 10.45
N PHE A 71 -27.20 -7.65 10.83
CA PHE A 71 -26.89 -7.21 12.20
C PHE A 71 -27.91 -6.19 12.69
N ARG A 72 -28.20 -6.22 13.99
CA ARG A 72 -29.07 -5.27 14.68
C ARG A 72 -28.53 -4.99 16.08
N LYS A 73 -28.96 -3.86 16.65
CA LYS A 73 -28.65 -3.48 18.03
C LYS A 73 -28.88 -4.64 19.01
N GLY A 74 -27.92 -4.86 19.91
CA GLY A 74 -27.94 -5.93 20.90
C GLY A 74 -27.32 -7.26 20.43
N ASN A 75 -26.99 -7.43 19.14
CA ASN A 75 -26.27 -8.62 18.70
C ASN A 75 -24.86 -8.68 19.30
N ARG A 76 -24.43 -9.89 19.68
CA ARG A 76 -23.06 -10.19 20.10
C ARG A 76 -22.23 -10.46 18.86
N VAL A 77 -21.20 -9.68 18.63
CA VAL A 77 -20.40 -9.75 17.40
C VAL A 77 -18.91 -9.68 17.69
N ALA A 78 -18.12 -10.25 16.80
CA ALA A 78 -16.69 -10.00 16.73
C ALA A 78 -16.29 -9.78 15.27
N GLY A 79 -15.21 -9.05 15.06
CA GLY A 79 -14.86 -8.60 13.73
C GLY A 79 -13.52 -7.90 13.65
N MET A 80 -13.18 -7.49 12.43
CA MET A 80 -11.94 -6.80 12.14
C MET A 80 -12.23 -5.41 11.58
N HIS A 81 -11.83 -4.38 12.32
CA HIS A 81 -11.82 -3.00 11.85
C HIS A 81 -10.81 -2.84 10.69
N LYS A 82 -11.02 -1.78 9.90
CA LYS A 82 -10.21 -1.46 8.74
C LYS A 82 -8.93 -0.75 9.19
N TYR A 83 -7.80 -1.39 8.96
CA TYR A 83 -6.47 -0.85 9.27
C TYR A 83 -6.29 0.62 8.89
N GLY A 84 -5.75 1.40 9.82
CA GLY A 84 -5.39 2.79 9.60
C GLY A 84 -6.58 3.71 9.32
N GLN A 85 -7.80 3.29 9.67
CA GLN A 85 -8.96 4.18 9.67
C GLN A 85 -9.27 4.67 11.09
N PRO A 86 -9.97 5.79 11.24
CA PRO A 86 -10.47 6.21 12.54
C PRO A 86 -11.46 5.20 13.13
N TYR A 87 -11.64 5.26 14.45
CA TYR A 87 -12.64 4.48 15.21
C TYR A 87 -12.33 2.98 15.29
N GLY A 88 -11.07 2.65 15.57
CA GLY A 88 -10.60 1.29 15.83
C GLY A 88 -10.96 0.71 17.20
N ALA A 89 -10.61 -0.56 17.38
CA ALA A 89 -11.02 -1.41 18.49
C ALA A 89 -10.44 -1.01 19.85
N PHE A 90 -9.33 -0.24 19.91
CA PHE A 90 -8.84 0.29 21.18
C PHE A 90 -9.64 1.54 21.62
N ALA A 91 -10.96 1.41 21.70
CA ALA A 91 -11.89 2.44 22.11
C ALA A 91 -13.14 1.80 22.71
N GLU A 92 -13.99 2.59 23.39
CA GLU A 92 -15.28 2.08 23.90
C GLU A 92 -16.27 1.74 22.78
N PHE A 93 -16.12 2.37 21.60
CA PHE A 93 -16.88 2.05 20.40
C PHE A 93 -15.97 2.00 19.17
N ALA A 94 -16.25 1.06 18.27
CA ALA A 94 -15.53 0.88 17.02
C ALA A 94 -16.48 0.79 15.82
N ILE A 95 -16.02 1.23 14.65
CA ILE A 95 -16.74 1.11 13.38
C ILE A 95 -16.22 -0.10 12.62
N VAL A 96 -17.10 -1.02 12.23
CA VAL A 96 -16.74 -2.20 11.46
C VAL A 96 -17.65 -2.35 10.25
N SER A 97 -17.07 -2.70 9.09
CA SER A 97 -17.86 -3.07 7.91
C SER A 97 -18.71 -4.30 8.20
N ASP A 98 -19.95 -4.34 7.70
CA ASP A 98 -20.82 -5.51 7.82
C ASP A 98 -20.15 -6.80 7.30
N SER A 99 -19.33 -6.69 6.26
CA SER A 99 -18.60 -7.79 5.64
C SER A 99 -17.47 -8.37 6.50
N MET A 100 -17.11 -7.72 7.61
CA MET A 100 -15.97 -8.08 8.47
C MET A 100 -16.41 -8.40 9.89
N LEU A 101 -17.69 -8.74 10.08
CA LEU A 101 -18.28 -9.14 11.36
C LEU A 101 -18.82 -10.57 11.31
N PHE A 102 -18.77 -11.26 12.43
CA PHE A 102 -19.45 -12.52 12.65
C PHE A 102 -20.24 -12.47 13.96
N HIS A 103 -21.35 -13.23 14.02
CA HIS A 103 -22.12 -13.37 15.26
C HIS A 103 -21.36 -14.26 16.22
N VAL A 104 -21.22 -13.84 17.47
CA VAL A 104 -20.63 -14.64 18.55
C VAL A 104 -21.72 -15.55 19.13
N PRO A 105 -21.62 -16.89 19.02
CA PRO A 105 -22.64 -17.80 19.54
C PRO A 105 -22.83 -17.72 21.05
N ASP A 106 -24.02 -18.13 21.51
CA ASP A 106 -24.33 -18.29 22.93
C ASP A 106 -23.47 -19.44 23.49
N GLY A 107 -22.51 -19.11 24.36
CA GLY A 107 -21.52 -20.07 24.89
C GLY A 107 -20.06 -19.68 24.61
N ILE A 108 -19.81 -18.86 23.58
CA ILE A 108 -18.47 -18.34 23.30
C ILE A 108 -18.30 -16.99 23.99
N SER A 109 -17.21 -16.78 24.73
CA SER A 109 -16.96 -15.51 25.41
C SER A 109 -16.51 -14.41 24.43
N PHE A 110 -16.58 -13.14 24.84
CA PHE A 110 -16.07 -12.06 23.98
C PHE A 110 -14.54 -12.11 23.88
N GLU A 111 -13.89 -12.52 24.96
CA GLU A 111 -12.44 -12.70 25.05
C GLU A 111 -11.96 -13.74 24.06
N GLU A 112 -12.61 -14.91 24.00
CA GLU A 112 -12.28 -15.94 23.02
C GLU A 112 -12.55 -15.43 21.60
N ALA A 113 -13.70 -14.79 21.37
CA ALA A 113 -14.06 -14.28 20.06
C ALA A 113 -13.09 -13.21 19.53
N ALA A 114 -12.54 -12.37 20.40
CA ALA A 114 -11.57 -11.32 20.05
C ALA A 114 -10.22 -11.89 19.54
N THR A 115 -9.93 -13.17 19.80
CA THR A 115 -8.67 -13.80 19.34
C THR A 115 -8.67 -14.22 17.87
N ILE A 116 -9.83 -14.16 17.21
CA ILE A 116 -10.11 -14.81 15.93
C ILE A 116 -9.90 -13.89 14.71
N PRO A 117 -10.44 -12.66 14.65
CA PRO A 117 -10.75 -12.02 13.36
C PRO A 117 -9.54 -11.85 12.43
N LEU A 118 -8.50 -11.13 12.85
CA LEU A 118 -7.33 -10.89 12.02
C LEU A 118 -6.54 -12.16 11.75
N ALA A 119 -6.21 -12.94 12.79
CA ALA A 119 -5.35 -14.10 12.66
C ALA A 119 -5.98 -15.21 11.82
N ALA A 120 -7.27 -15.49 12.04
CA ALA A 120 -7.99 -16.51 11.27
C ALA A 120 -8.22 -16.06 9.82
N LEU A 121 -8.56 -14.79 9.58
CA LEU A 121 -8.70 -14.28 8.21
C LEU A 121 -7.37 -14.33 7.44
N THR A 122 -6.27 -14.00 8.11
CA THR A 122 -4.92 -14.09 7.52
C THR A 122 -4.60 -15.54 7.14
N ALA A 123 -4.85 -16.49 8.05
CA ALA A 123 -4.65 -17.91 7.78
C ALA A 123 -5.51 -18.40 6.61
N ALA A 124 -6.80 -18.05 6.59
CA ALA A 124 -7.70 -18.43 5.51
C ALA A 124 -7.31 -17.87 4.15
N TYR A 125 -6.84 -16.62 4.09
CA TYR A 125 -6.36 -16.03 2.85
C TYR A 125 -5.09 -16.75 2.36
N GLY A 126 -4.18 -17.07 3.28
CA GLY A 126 -2.98 -17.85 2.99
C GLY A 126 -3.33 -19.23 2.42
N LEU A 127 -4.19 -19.99 3.10
CA LEU A 127 -4.53 -21.35 2.68
C LEU A 127 -5.40 -21.38 1.42
N PHE A 128 -6.53 -20.69 1.43
CA PHE A 128 -7.58 -20.91 0.44
C PHE A 128 -7.45 -20.03 -0.79
N HIS A 129 -6.89 -18.83 -0.66
CA HIS A 129 -6.71 -17.91 -1.79
C HIS A 129 -5.31 -18.00 -2.38
N VAL A 130 -4.26 -17.93 -1.55
CA VAL A 130 -2.87 -17.92 -2.03
C VAL A 130 -2.39 -19.33 -2.41
N LEU A 131 -2.54 -20.29 -1.50
CA LEU A 131 -2.14 -21.68 -1.73
C LEU A 131 -3.18 -22.50 -2.53
N ASP A 132 -4.36 -21.93 -2.79
CA ASP A 132 -5.46 -22.57 -3.55
C ASP A 132 -5.89 -23.93 -2.96
N LEU A 133 -5.88 -24.02 -1.62
CA LEU A 133 -6.34 -25.19 -0.89
C LEU A 133 -7.87 -25.19 -0.74
N PRO A 134 -8.50 -26.38 -0.61
CA PRO A 134 -9.93 -26.48 -0.37
C PRO A 134 -10.33 -25.81 0.95
N THR A 135 -11.51 -25.22 0.98
CA THR A 135 -12.14 -24.65 2.18
C THR A 135 -12.82 -25.74 3.02
N PRO A 136 -13.17 -25.46 4.30
CA PRO A 136 -13.86 -26.43 5.16
C PRO A 136 -15.19 -26.96 4.61
N TRP A 137 -15.89 -26.16 3.81
CA TRP A 137 -17.18 -26.48 3.23
C TRP A 137 -17.09 -27.05 1.81
N ASP A 138 -15.89 -27.23 1.26
CA ASP A 138 -15.71 -27.92 -0.03
C ASP A 138 -15.87 -29.43 0.12
N GLN A 139 -16.25 -30.09 -0.99
CA GLN A 139 -16.27 -31.55 -1.03
C GLN A 139 -14.84 -32.11 -0.84
N PRO A 140 -14.68 -33.24 -0.13
CA PRO A 140 -13.38 -33.88 0.04
C PRO A 140 -12.71 -34.15 -1.31
N ARG A 141 -11.46 -33.70 -1.47
CA ARG A 141 -10.65 -34.03 -2.64
C ARG A 141 -10.03 -35.42 -2.48
N ARG A 142 -9.93 -36.17 -3.58
CA ARG A 142 -9.30 -37.51 -3.60
C ARG A 142 -7.79 -37.49 -3.44
N SER A 143 -7.13 -36.39 -3.82
CA SER A 143 -5.69 -36.21 -3.66
C SER A 143 -5.43 -35.23 -2.54
N GLN A 144 -4.60 -35.66 -1.60
CA GLN A 144 -4.12 -34.85 -0.49
C GLN A 144 -2.72 -34.32 -0.81
N THR A 145 -2.48 -33.03 -0.54
CA THR A 145 -1.20 -32.35 -0.79
C THR A 145 -0.64 -31.95 0.56
N ALA A 146 0.59 -32.37 0.84
CA ALA A 146 1.27 -32.03 2.09
C ALA A 146 1.41 -30.50 2.25
N LEU A 147 1.13 -30.02 3.46
CA LEU A 147 1.25 -28.61 3.84
C LEU A 147 2.28 -28.47 4.96
N VAL A 148 3.28 -27.61 4.76
CA VAL A 148 4.19 -27.22 5.85
C VAL A 148 3.72 -25.91 6.46
N VAL A 149 3.52 -25.86 7.78
CA VAL A 149 3.17 -24.63 8.51
C VAL A 149 4.33 -24.26 9.42
N TYR A 150 5.10 -23.25 9.04
CA TYR A 150 6.17 -22.71 9.88
C TYR A 150 5.62 -21.63 10.81
N GLY A 151 5.86 -21.76 12.12
CA GLY A 151 5.33 -20.84 13.13
C GLY A 151 4.01 -21.31 13.75
N ALA A 152 3.86 -22.60 14.03
CA ALA A 152 2.68 -23.20 14.65
C ALA A 152 2.34 -22.63 16.05
N SER A 153 3.28 -21.95 16.72
CA SER A 153 3.04 -21.27 18.00
C SER A 153 2.41 -19.88 17.83
N THR A 154 2.41 -19.33 16.61
CA THR A 154 1.81 -18.02 16.33
C THR A 154 0.29 -18.14 16.18
N ALA A 155 -0.46 -17.05 16.41
CA ALA A 155 -1.91 -17.05 16.19
C ALA A 155 -2.29 -17.44 14.75
N VAL A 156 -1.59 -16.89 13.74
CA VAL A 156 -1.84 -17.20 12.33
C VAL A 156 -1.53 -18.67 12.01
N GLY A 157 -0.36 -19.18 12.43
CA GLY A 157 0.00 -20.58 12.21
C GLY A 157 -0.97 -21.55 12.90
N ALA A 158 -1.41 -21.21 14.11
CA ALA A 158 -2.39 -22.00 14.84
C ALA A 158 -3.75 -22.05 14.12
N PHE A 159 -4.25 -20.90 13.64
CA PHE A 159 -5.48 -20.89 12.84
C PHE A 159 -5.30 -21.61 11.50
N ALA A 160 -4.12 -21.55 10.87
CA ALA A 160 -3.85 -22.30 9.66
C ALA A 160 -3.97 -23.81 9.89
N ILE A 161 -3.44 -24.33 11.00
CA ILE A 161 -3.58 -25.76 11.36
C ILE A 161 -5.04 -26.12 11.64
N LYS A 162 -5.76 -25.31 12.44
CA LYS A 162 -7.20 -25.51 12.71
C LYS A 162 -8.03 -25.56 11.42
N LEU A 163 -7.78 -24.62 10.50
CA LEU A 163 -8.46 -24.52 9.22
C LEU A 163 -8.07 -25.66 8.27
N ALA A 164 -6.80 -26.08 8.27
CA ALA A 164 -6.34 -27.22 7.49
C ALA A 164 -7.06 -28.50 7.92
N ARG A 165 -7.18 -28.74 9.23
CA ARG A 165 -7.97 -29.86 9.75
C ARG A 165 -9.44 -29.77 9.39
N ALA A 166 -10.07 -28.61 9.54
CA ALA A 166 -11.46 -28.41 9.15
C ALA A 166 -11.70 -28.67 7.64
N ALA A 167 -10.71 -28.33 6.81
CA ALA A 167 -10.69 -28.61 5.37
C ALA A 167 -10.20 -30.03 5.02
N ARG A 168 -9.88 -30.88 6.00
CA ARG A 168 -9.35 -32.25 5.83
C ARG A 168 -8.08 -32.27 4.96
N ILE A 169 -7.22 -31.29 5.14
CA ILE A 169 -5.93 -31.17 4.49
C ILE A 169 -4.92 -31.91 5.37
N HIS A 170 -4.38 -33.00 4.83
CA HIS A 170 -3.33 -33.81 5.43
C HIS A 170 -2.34 -34.23 4.34
N PRO A 171 -1.09 -34.57 4.67
CA PRO A 171 -0.46 -34.35 5.97
C PRO A 171 -0.12 -32.87 6.22
N VAL A 172 -0.15 -32.45 7.48
CA VAL A 172 0.30 -31.15 7.97
C VAL A 172 1.58 -31.31 8.79
N ILE A 173 2.69 -30.74 8.30
CA ILE A 173 3.95 -30.67 9.04
C ILE A 173 4.04 -29.30 9.70
N ALA A 174 3.68 -29.24 10.99
CA ALA A 174 3.70 -28.04 11.80
C ALA A 174 5.08 -27.85 12.44
N VAL A 175 5.67 -26.66 12.32
CA VAL A 175 6.94 -26.32 12.97
C VAL A 175 6.68 -25.25 14.03
N GLY A 176 6.98 -25.55 15.29
CA GLY A 176 6.69 -24.67 16.42
C GLY A 176 7.64 -24.90 17.59
N SER A 177 7.32 -24.31 18.74
CA SER A 177 7.99 -24.59 20.01
C SER A 177 7.10 -25.49 20.88
N PRO A 178 7.57 -26.00 22.03
CA PRO A 178 6.73 -26.68 23.02
C PRO A 178 5.52 -25.90 23.53
N ASN A 179 5.51 -24.57 23.35
CA ASN A 179 4.30 -23.78 23.59
C ASN A 179 3.20 -24.06 22.55
N SER A 180 3.48 -24.75 21.44
CA SER A 180 2.50 -25.23 20.45
C SER A 180 1.76 -26.49 20.87
N SER A 181 1.94 -27.01 22.09
CA SER A 181 1.28 -28.25 22.53
C SER A 181 -0.26 -28.20 22.44
N PHE A 182 -0.86 -27.01 22.55
CA PHE A 182 -2.29 -26.79 22.31
C PHE A 182 -2.74 -27.14 20.87
N MET A 183 -1.81 -27.34 19.93
CA MET A 183 -2.10 -27.76 18.55
C MET A 183 -2.21 -29.27 18.39
N HIS A 184 -1.79 -30.09 19.36
CA HIS A 184 -1.86 -31.55 19.25
C HIS A 184 -3.29 -32.04 18.98
N GLU A 185 -4.31 -31.41 19.57
CA GLU A 185 -5.71 -31.81 19.33
C GLU A 185 -6.17 -31.55 17.89
N PHE A 186 -5.42 -30.76 17.11
CA PHE A 186 -5.73 -30.40 15.73
C PHE A 186 -4.83 -31.11 14.70
N LEU A 187 -3.90 -31.94 15.13
CA LEU A 187 -3.07 -32.77 14.26
C LEU A 187 -3.55 -34.22 14.35
N ASP A 188 -3.55 -34.93 13.24
CA ASP A 188 -3.88 -36.36 13.16
C ASP A 188 -2.66 -37.16 12.67
N GLU A 189 -1.92 -37.77 13.61
CA GLU A 189 -0.74 -38.58 13.31
C GLU A 189 -1.06 -39.76 12.39
N ALA A 190 -2.29 -40.29 12.41
CA ALA A 190 -2.70 -41.37 11.52
C ALA A 190 -2.84 -40.92 10.05
N GLN A 191 -2.96 -39.61 9.82
CA GLN A 191 -2.95 -38.98 8.49
C GLN A 191 -1.56 -38.42 8.12
N GLY A 192 -0.54 -38.67 8.94
CA GLY A 192 0.83 -38.18 8.72
C GLY A 192 1.07 -36.75 9.19
N ASP A 193 0.18 -36.16 9.99
CA ASP A 193 0.44 -34.87 10.61
C ASP A 193 1.52 -34.99 11.68
N ALA A 194 2.37 -33.96 11.80
CA ALA A 194 3.44 -33.94 12.79
C ALA A 194 3.70 -32.53 13.32
N LEU A 195 4.12 -32.45 14.59
CA LEU A 195 4.63 -31.22 15.21
C LEU A 195 6.13 -31.35 15.48
N ILE A 196 6.92 -30.49 14.84
CA ILE A 196 8.38 -30.44 14.98
C ILE A 196 8.75 -29.24 15.87
N ASP A 197 9.48 -29.52 16.95
CA ASP A 197 10.05 -28.49 17.84
C ASP A 197 11.32 -27.90 17.22
N TYR A 198 11.24 -26.69 16.66
CA TYR A 198 12.39 -26.06 16.03
C TYR A 198 13.58 -25.84 16.97
N ARG A 199 13.36 -25.82 18.30
CA ARG A 199 14.41 -25.58 19.31
C ARG A 199 15.27 -26.81 19.57
N LYS A 200 14.83 -28.00 19.14
CA LYS A 200 15.62 -29.25 19.22
C LYS A 200 16.67 -29.36 18.11
N HIS A 201 16.68 -28.42 17.18
CA HIS A 201 17.55 -28.44 16.01
C HIS A 201 18.59 -27.33 16.11
N ALA A 202 19.87 -27.72 16.17
CA ALA A 202 20.99 -26.80 16.37
C ALA A 202 21.28 -25.90 15.15
N SER A 203 20.75 -26.24 13.97
CA SER A 203 20.91 -25.46 12.74
C SER A 203 19.68 -25.53 11.84
N HIS A 204 19.55 -24.57 10.91
CA HIS A 204 18.53 -24.59 9.87
C HIS A 204 18.58 -25.85 9.01
N ASP A 205 19.78 -26.40 8.75
CA ASP A 205 19.93 -27.66 8.01
C ASP A 205 19.36 -28.85 8.77
N SER A 206 19.63 -28.95 10.08
CA SER A 206 19.08 -30.03 10.90
C SER A 206 17.56 -29.95 11.03
N LEU A 207 16.99 -28.75 11.05
CA LEU A 207 15.54 -28.53 11.04
C LEU A 207 14.93 -28.88 9.69
N ALA A 208 15.52 -28.39 8.60
CA ALA A 208 15.07 -28.73 7.25
C ALA A 208 15.11 -30.24 7.01
N HIS A 209 16.14 -30.92 7.48
CA HIS A 209 16.24 -32.38 7.41
C HIS A 209 15.10 -33.07 8.14
N ALA A 210 14.82 -32.69 9.40
CA ALA A 210 13.72 -33.26 10.17
C ALA A 210 12.34 -33.04 9.51
N ILE A 211 12.11 -31.87 8.90
CA ILE A 211 10.89 -31.60 8.14
C ILE A 211 10.79 -32.55 6.92
N ARG A 212 11.90 -32.77 6.21
CA ARG A 212 11.93 -33.69 5.07
C ARG A 212 11.70 -35.14 5.48
N GLU A 213 12.26 -35.57 6.61
CA GLU A 213 12.01 -36.90 7.18
C GLU A 213 10.53 -37.08 7.54
N ALA A 214 9.94 -36.11 8.25
CA ALA A 214 8.52 -36.15 8.58
C ALA A 214 7.62 -36.18 7.32
N LEU A 215 8.00 -35.46 6.27
CA LEU A 215 7.30 -35.54 4.98
C LEU A 215 7.40 -36.94 4.35
N VAL A 216 8.56 -37.61 4.42
CA VAL A 216 8.72 -38.98 3.93
C VAL A 216 7.88 -39.97 4.74
N GLU A 217 7.90 -39.86 6.06
CA GLU A 217 7.07 -40.68 6.96
C GLU A 217 5.58 -40.48 6.69
N ALA A 218 5.17 -39.26 6.35
CA ALA A 218 3.82 -38.91 5.95
C ALA A 218 3.46 -39.31 4.50
N GLY A 219 4.32 -40.05 3.81
CA GLY A 219 4.05 -40.60 2.48
C GLY A 219 4.41 -39.68 1.30
N VAL A 220 5.22 -38.63 1.51
CA VAL A 220 5.78 -37.78 0.44
C VAL A 220 7.16 -38.33 0.04
N PRO A 221 7.31 -39.11 -1.06
CA PRO A 221 8.47 -39.98 -1.25
C PRO A 221 9.82 -39.26 -1.42
N ASP A 222 9.82 -38.02 -1.92
CA ASP A 222 11.03 -37.19 -2.08
C ASP A 222 11.32 -36.31 -0.85
N GLY A 223 10.43 -36.33 0.15
CA GLY A 223 10.47 -35.47 1.32
C GLY A 223 10.39 -33.98 0.98
N ARG A 224 9.84 -33.60 -0.18
CA ARG A 224 9.78 -32.20 -0.62
C ARG A 224 8.33 -31.71 -0.71
N ALA A 225 8.06 -30.60 -0.03
CA ALA A 225 6.74 -29.98 -0.05
C ALA A 225 6.57 -29.07 -1.28
N THR A 226 5.34 -28.96 -1.77
CA THR A 226 4.98 -27.99 -2.81
C THR A 226 4.22 -26.79 -2.25
N LEU A 227 3.69 -26.88 -1.03
CA LEU A 227 2.90 -25.84 -0.39
C LEU A 227 3.40 -25.61 1.04
N ALA A 228 3.57 -24.34 1.41
CA ALA A 228 3.86 -23.97 2.78
C ALA A 228 3.29 -22.59 3.14
N LEU A 229 3.00 -22.42 4.42
CA LEU A 229 2.69 -21.14 5.04
C LEU A 229 3.76 -20.82 6.09
N ASP A 230 4.45 -19.70 5.91
CA ASP A 230 5.39 -19.15 6.88
C ASP A 230 4.73 -18.02 7.69
N ALA A 231 4.26 -18.36 8.89
CA ALA A 231 3.65 -17.42 9.82
C ALA A 231 4.67 -16.60 10.63
N VAL A 232 5.97 -16.69 10.30
CA VAL A 232 7.07 -15.91 10.90
C VAL A 232 7.68 -14.94 9.90
N SER A 233 7.95 -15.40 8.68
CA SER A 233 8.42 -14.60 7.54
C SER A 233 9.67 -13.76 7.83
N LYS A 234 10.70 -14.40 8.39
CA LYS A 234 11.99 -13.76 8.70
C LYS A 234 13.13 -14.46 7.94
N PRO A 235 14.25 -13.78 7.68
CA PRO A 235 15.44 -14.45 7.17
C PRO A 235 15.79 -15.66 8.03
N GLY A 236 16.11 -16.78 7.40
CA GLY A 236 16.28 -18.09 8.01
C GLY A 236 15.06 -19.00 7.85
N THR A 237 13.83 -18.48 7.93
CA THR A 237 12.62 -19.30 7.85
C THR A 237 12.27 -19.63 6.41
N TYR A 238 12.11 -18.61 5.55
CA TYR A 238 11.67 -18.77 4.17
C TYR A 238 12.77 -19.27 3.21
N ASP A 239 14.04 -18.90 3.44
CA ASP A 239 15.19 -19.21 2.58
C ASP A 239 15.97 -20.43 3.07
N ALA A 240 16.41 -20.42 4.33
CA ALA A 240 17.35 -21.42 4.84
C ALA A 240 16.69 -22.71 5.33
N VAL A 241 15.40 -22.66 5.71
CA VAL A 241 14.61 -23.84 6.09
C VAL A 241 13.64 -24.20 4.97
N LEU A 242 12.63 -23.37 4.71
CA LEU A 242 11.58 -23.69 3.74
C LEU A 242 12.12 -23.76 2.30
N GLY A 243 13.06 -22.89 1.93
CA GLY A 243 13.77 -22.98 0.65
C GLY A 243 14.51 -24.31 0.42
N LYS A 244 14.89 -25.03 1.50
CA LYS A 244 15.51 -26.36 1.44
C LYS A 244 14.51 -27.52 1.57
N VAL A 245 13.29 -27.24 2.01
CA VAL A 245 12.21 -28.24 2.14
C VAL A 245 11.34 -28.26 0.88
N MET A 246 11.19 -27.13 0.21
CA MET A 246 10.22 -26.97 -0.88
C MET A 246 10.84 -27.09 -2.26
N VAL A 247 10.10 -27.62 -3.23
CA VAL A 247 10.54 -27.63 -4.63
C VAL A 247 9.34 -27.64 -5.58
N GLY A 248 9.44 -26.92 -6.68
CA GLY A 248 8.48 -27.04 -7.78
C GLY A 248 8.50 -28.43 -8.42
N ARG A 249 7.35 -28.90 -8.93
CA ARG A 249 7.23 -30.18 -9.65
C ARG A 249 6.90 -29.95 -11.12
N GLY A 250 7.82 -30.35 -12.00
CA GLY A 250 7.67 -30.19 -13.45
C GLY A 250 7.57 -28.71 -13.84
N ARG A 251 6.42 -28.30 -14.39
CA ARG A 251 6.14 -26.88 -14.75
C ARG A 251 5.47 -26.09 -13.63
N GLN A 252 5.09 -26.72 -12.52
CA GLN A 252 4.43 -26.05 -11.40
C GLN A 252 5.47 -25.64 -10.36
N ARG A 253 5.50 -24.35 -10.03
CA ARG A 253 6.29 -23.81 -8.92
C ARG A 253 5.66 -24.25 -7.59
N ALA A 254 6.48 -24.49 -6.58
CA ALA A 254 5.99 -24.59 -5.21
C ALA A 254 5.48 -23.21 -4.76
N LYS A 255 4.49 -23.15 -3.88
CA LYS A 255 3.94 -21.89 -3.36
C LYS A 255 4.24 -21.74 -1.88
N LEU A 256 4.92 -20.67 -1.53
CA LEU A 256 5.24 -20.30 -0.16
C LEU A 256 4.49 -19.01 0.19
N ALA A 257 3.45 -19.16 1.00
CA ALA A 257 2.68 -18.05 1.54
C ALA A 257 3.42 -17.44 2.74
N VAL A 258 3.63 -16.11 2.74
CA VAL A 258 4.39 -15.39 3.78
C VAL A 258 3.55 -14.25 4.36
N VAL A 259 3.60 -14.06 5.67
CA VAL A 259 2.77 -13.08 6.40
C VAL A 259 3.45 -11.73 6.64
N LEU A 260 4.73 -11.61 6.27
CA LEU A 260 5.45 -10.33 6.21
C LEU A 260 6.07 -10.15 4.81
N PRO A 261 6.24 -8.90 4.34
CA PRO A 261 6.98 -8.63 3.12
C PRO A 261 8.42 -9.16 3.21
N ILE A 262 8.93 -9.69 2.10
CA ILE A 262 10.32 -10.15 1.97
C ILE A 262 11.07 -9.11 1.13
N ASP A 263 12.16 -8.56 1.69
CA ASP A 263 12.95 -7.52 1.03
C ASP A 263 13.90 -8.08 -0.05
N ASP A 264 14.34 -9.33 0.10
CA ASP A 264 15.26 -10.01 -0.82
C ASP A 264 14.79 -11.43 -1.15
N GLU A 265 14.02 -11.51 -2.23
CA GLU A 265 13.52 -12.78 -2.77
C GLU A 265 14.62 -13.60 -3.49
N SER A 266 15.79 -13.01 -3.80
CA SER A 266 16.86 -13.70 -4.54
C SER A 266 17.52 -14.85 -3.76
N SER A 267 17.30 -14.87 -2.44
CA SER A 267 17.72 -15.93 -1.54
C SER A 267 16.87 -17.20 -1.64
N VAL A 268 15.70 -17.11 -2.29
CA VAL A 268 14.76 -18.22 -2.44
C VAL A 268 14.89 -18.83 -3.84
N ASP A 269 14.85 -20.16 -3.91
CA ASP A 269 14.94 -20.92 -5.16
C ASP A 269 13.86 -20.49 -6.17
N GLU A 270 14.23 -20.33 -7.44
CA GLU A 270 13.34 -19.85 -8.50
C GLU A 270 12.12 -20.76 -8.74
N SER A 271 12.20 -22.03 -8.36
CA SER A 271 11.09 -22.97 -8.40
C SER A 271 10.04 -22.73 -7.31
N ILE A 272 10.28 -21.80 -6.38
CA ILE A 272 9.35 -21.40 -5.31
C ILE A 272 8.78 -20.02 -5.63
N GLU A 273 7.47 -19.94 -5.72
CA GLU A 273 6.69 -18.70 -5.78
C GLU A 273 6.42 -18.21 -4.36
N LEU A 274 7.02 -17.07 -4.01
CA LEU A 274 6.70 -16.33 -2.79
C LEU A 274 5.43 -15.53 -3.00
N ALA A 275 4.49 -15.64 -2.06
CA ALA A 275 3.24 -14.90 -2.11
C ALA A 275 2.94 -14.26 -0.76
N PHE A 276 2.95 -12.93 -0.73
CA PHE A 276 2.61 -12.17 0.46
C PHE A 276 1.11 -12.25 0.77
N VAL A 277 0.79 -12.71 1.97
CA VAL A 277 -0.56 -12.81 2.49
C VAL A 277 -0.92 -11.49 3.18
N SER A 278 -1.93 -10.81 2.65
CA SER A 278 -2.50 -9.61 3.27
C SER A 278 -4.02 -9.70 3.35
N CYS A 279 -4.53 -9.88 4.56
CA CYS A 279 -5.96 -9.82 4.83
C CYS A 279 -6.55 -8.40 4.62
N GLY A 280 -5.71 -7.37 4.55
CA GLY A 280 -6.09 -6.00 4.18
C GLY A 280 -6.67 -5.87 2.76
N GLN A 281 -6.43 -6.84 1.87
CA GLN A 281 -7.06 -6.91 0.55
C GLN A 281 -8.60 -6.94 0.64
N SER A 282 -9.14 -7.48 1.74
CA SER A 282 -10.58 -7.50 2.06
C SER A 282 -11.24 -6.11 2.04
N PHE A 283 -10.45 -5.03 2.22
CA PHE A 283 -10.94 -3.65 2.28
C PHE A 283 -10.80 -2.87 0.97
N LYS A 284 -10.22 -3.44 -0.09
CA LYS A 284 -9.99 -2.74 -1.38
C LYS A 284 -11.21 -2.66 -2.28
N GLY A 285 -12.32 -3.29 -1.89
CA GLY A 285 -13.62 -3.14 -2.57
C GLY A 285 -13.80 -4.00 -3.83
N GLU A 286 -12.82 -4.84 -4.17
CA GLU A 286 -12.94 -5.81 -5.25
C GLU A 286 -14.01 -6.87 -4.92
N PRO A 287 -14.83 -7.31 -5.90
CA PRO A 287 -15.97 -8.18 -5.63
C PRO A 287 -15.61 -9.54 -5.02
N PHE A 288 -14.46 -10.12 -5.37
CA PHE A 288 -14.04 -11.43 -4.87
C PHE A 288 -13.63 -11.34 -3.40
N GLU A 289 -12.75 -10.41 -3.06
CA GLU A 289 -12.16 -10.22 -1.73
C GLU A 289 -13.24 -9.91 -0.71
N ARG A 290 -14.17 -9.02 -1.05
CA ARG A 290 -15.32 -8.74 -0.17
C ARG A 290 -16.18 -9.99 0.05
N ARG A 291 -16.45 -10.78 -0.99
CA ARG A 291 -17.28 -12.01 -0.87
C ARG A 291 -16.56 -13.08 -0.07
N PHE A 292 -15.26 -13.24 -0.26
CA PHE A 292 -14.43 -14.15 0.52
C PHE A 292 -14.55 -13.84 2.01
N SER A 293 -14.41 -12.57 2.41
CA SER A 293 -14.57 -12.17 3.82
C SER A 293 -15.99 -12.41 4.32
N VAL A 294 -17.03 -12.02 3.57
CA VAL A 294 -18.43 -12.28 3.98
C VAL A 294 -18.66 -13.77 4.25
N VAL A 295 -18.27 -14.64 3.32
CA VAL A 295 -18.45 -16.09 3.47
C VAL A 295 -17.65 -16.62 4.66
N PHE A 296 -16.38 -16.23 4.77
CA PHE A 296 -15.51 -16.77 5.80
C PHE A 296 -15.89 -16.31 7.20
N PHE A 297 -16.21 -15.03 7.40
CA PHE A 297 -16.69 -14.53 8.70
C PHE A 297 -18.00 -15.23 9.11
N ARG A 298 -18.90 -15.53 8.18
CA ARG A 298 -20.17 -16.21 8.50
C ARG A 298 -19.92 -17.68 8.83
N ALA A 299 -18.98 -18.31 8.14
CA ALA A 299 -18.51 -19.64 8.48
C ALA A 299 -17.82 -19.70 9.86
N MET A 300 -17.22 -18.62 10.36
CA MET A 300 -16.67 -18.60 11.73
C MET A 300 -17.77 -18.75 12.78
N THR A 301 -18.93 -18.12 12.62
CA THR A 301 -20.08 -18.29 13.52
C THR A 301 -20.50 -19.77 13.57
N ASP A 302 -20.58 -20.40 12.41
CA ASP A 302 -20.92 -21.82 12.28
C ASP A 302 -19.85 -22.70 12.94
N GLY A 303 -18.57 -22.45 12.66
CA GLY A 303 -17.47 -23.21 13.24
C GLY A 303 -17.31 -23.10 14.73
N LEU A 304 -17.62 -21.94 15.29
CA LEU A 304 -17.66 -21.76 16.74
C LEU A 304 -18.84 -22.50 17.38
N ARG A 305 -19.99 -22.53 16.70
CA ARG A 305 -21.18 -23.26 17.18
C ARG A 305 -20.97 -24.77 17.15
N ASP A 306 -20.38 -25.27 16.06
CA ASP A 306 -20.20 -26.70 15.81
C ASP A 306 -18.87 -27.24 16.39
N GLY A 307 -18.00 -26.35 16.85
CA GLY A 307 -16.75 -26.67 17.52
C GLY A 307 -15.58 -27.04 16.60
N TRP A 308 -15.73 -26.92 15.27
CA TRP A 308 -14.63 -27.11 14.33
C TRP A 308 -13.67 -25.91 14.27
N LEU A 309 -14.10 -24.75 14.77
CA LEU A 309 -13.26 -23.58 15.01
C LEU A 309 -13.31 -23.22 16.50
N ARG A 310 -12.16 -22.86 17.08
CA ARG A 310 -12.03 -22.37 18.46
C ARG A 310 -11.09 -21.17 18.51
N GLY A 311 -11.23 -20.31 19.50
CA GLY A 311 -10.31 -19.18 19.72
C GLY A 311 -8.87 -19.63 19.94
N HIS A 312 -7.92 -18.71 19.75
CA HIS A 312 -6.52 -18.93 20.13
C HIS A 312 -6.40 -18.86 21.67
N PRO A 313 -5.47 -19.59 22.32
CA PRO A 313 -5.22 -19.37 23.75
C PRO A 313 -4.93 -17.90 24.04
N TYR A 314 -5.53 -17.37 25.10
CA TYR A 314 -5.48 -15.94 25.42
C TYR A 314 -5.25 -15.69 26.90
N GLU A 315 -4.73 -14.50 27.18
CA GLU A 315 -4.63 -13.92 28.51
C GLU A 315 -5.44 -12.62 28.51
N ILE A 316 -6.22 -12.40 29.56
CA ILE A 316 -6.99 -11.17 29.73
C ILE A 316 -6.11 -10.18 30.48
N LEU A 317 -5.76 -9.09 29.82
CA LEU A 317 -5.15 -7.94 30.47
C LEU A 317 -6.29 -7.08 31.01
N ASN A 318 -6.37 -6.90 32.33
CA ASN A 318 -7.34 -6.01 32.95
C ASN A 318 -6.72 -4.63 33.13
N PRO A 319 -7.00 -3.65 32.25
CA PRO A 319 -6.56 -2.30 32.50
C PRO A 319 -7.37 -1.75 33.68
N SER A 320 -6.83 -1.85 34.89
CA SER A 320 -7.29 -0.97 35.98
C SER A 320 -7.16 0.50 35.52
N SER A 321 -7.94 1.41 36.08
CA SER A 321 -8.12 2.79 35.56
C SER A 321 -6.84 3.65 35.44
N ASP A 322 -5.68 3.14 35.87
CA ASP A 322 -4.34 3.75 35.73
C ASP A 322 -3.39 2.95 34.80
N ALA A 323 -3.88 1.93 34.09
CA ALA A 323 -3.08 0.92 33.39
C ALA A 323 -2.57 1.38 32.00
N HIS A 324 -1.85 2.49 31.98
CA HIS A 324 -0.94 2.84 30.89
C HIS A 324 0.26 1.88 30.73
N PRO A 325 0.80 1.23 31.80
CA PRO A 325 1.98 0.39 31.66
C PRO A 325 1.72 -0.97 31.02
N GLU A 326 0.55 -1.61 31.18
CA GLU A 326 0.38 -3.03 30.80
C GLU A 326 0.16 -3.22 29.30
N LEU A 327 -0.70 -2.42 28.66
CA LEU A 327 -0.83 -2.42 27.20
C LEU A 327 0.49 -1.96 26.55
N TYR A 328 1.15 -0.96 27.14
CA TYR A 328 2.49 -0.52 26.75
C TYR A 328 3.54 -1.63 26.88
N HIS A 329 3.62 -2.30 28.03
CA HIS A 329 4.53 -3.41 28.28
C HIS A 329 4.23 -4.60 27.37
N HIS A 330 2.97 -4.88 27.07
CA HIS A 330 2.59 -5.96 26.16
C HIS A 330 2.97 -5.64 24.70
N LEU A 331 2.67 -4.43 24.22
CA LEU A 331 3.09 -3.98 22.89
C LEU A 331 4.62 -3.93 22.77
N LEU A 332 5.32 -3.52 23.84
CA LEU A 332 6.77 -3.55 23.92
C LEU A 332 7.35 -4.96 24.01
N THR A 333 6.78 -5.90 24.78
CA THR A 333 7.29 -7.28 24.84
C THR A 333 7.08 -7.98 23.50
N GLN A 334 6.01 -7.68 22.77
CA GLN A 334 5.86 -8.12 21.38
C GLN A 334 6.89 -7.47 20.43
N GLY A 335 7.31 -6.23 20.70
CA GLY A 335 8.35 -5.52 19.94
C GLY A 335 9.80 -5.88 20.28
N ASN A 336 10.05 -6.27 21.53
CA ASN A 336 11.34 -6.60 22.13
C ASN A 336 11.45 -8.11 22.44
N GLN A 337 10.94 -9.01 21.59
CA GLN A 337 11.37 -10.40 21.63
C GLN A 337 12.61 -10.61 20.75
N PRO A 338 13.85 -10.49 21.27
CA PRO A 338 14.94 -11.28 20.76
C PRO A 338 14.66 -12.74 21.12
N MET A 339 14.92 -13.65 20.18
CA MET A 339 15.19 -15.03 20.56
C MET A 339 16.38 -15.00 21.53
N ALA A 340 16.13 -15.29 22.82
CA ALA A 340 17.19 -15.29 23.81
C ALA A 340 18.26 -16.32 23.44
N PRO A 341 19.55 -15.97 23.60
CA PRO A 341 20.47 -16.80 24.33
C PRO A 341 20.51 -16.32 25.79
N ASP A 342 20.35 -17.27 26.70
CA ASP A 342 20.71 -17.29 28.11
C ASP A 342 20.27 -16.16 29.07
N GLY A 343 19.46 -16.56 30.06
CA GLY A 343 19.85 -16.37 31.46
C GLY A 343 19.32 -15.15 32.22
N LYS A 344 18.37 -15.45 33.12
CA LYS A 344 18.04 -14.80 34.41
C LYS A 344 17.10 -13.59 34.42
N ALA A 345 16.08 -13.75 35.26
CA ALA A 345 15.03 -12.81 35.64
C ALA A 345 15.42 -11.92 36.83
N SER A 346 14.83 -10.73 36.94
CA SER A 346 14.50 -10.12 38.24
C SER A 346 13.36 -9.09 38.14
N GLU A 347 12.64 -8.96 39.26
CA GLU A 347 11.34 -8.32 39.51
C GLU A 347 11.41 -6.91 40.18
N LYS A 348 10.30 -6.15 40.04
CA LYS A 348 9.66 -5.15 40.98
C LYS A 348 10.20 -3.70 41.11
N PRO A 349 9.43 -2.73 41.69
CA PRO A 349 8.05 -2.29 41.44
C PRO A 349 7.86 -0.72 41.42
N VAL A 350 6.60 -0.31 41.23
CA VAL A 350 5.94 1.00 41.00
C VAL A 350 6.19 2.16 42.02
N ALA A 351 6.07 3.42 41.55
CA ALA A 351 5.58 4.56 42.33
C ALA A 351 4.71 5.53 41.47
N ARG A 352 3.57 5.97 42.02
CA ARG A 352 2.56 6.93 41.49
C ARG A 352 2.94 8.38 41.84
N ASP A 353 2.50 9.36 41.04
CA ASP A 353 1.94 10.61 41.60
C ASP A 353 1.06 11.44 40.63
N LYS A 354 0.36 12.40 41.23
CA LYS A 354 -0.95 13.02 40.90
C LYS A 354 -1.00 14.13 39.82
N ALA A 355 -2.16 14.15 39.14
CA ALA A 355 -3.08 15.23 38.71
C ALA A 355 -2.64 16.72 38.67
N ASP A 356 -3.05 17.44 37.61
CA ASP A 356 -3.89 18.66 37.74
C ASP A 356 -4.59 19.10 36.42
N GLU A 357 -5.71 19.82 36.58
CA GLU A 357 -6.77 20.18 35.61
C GLU A 357 -6.62 21.55 34.89
N SER A 358 -7.60 21.81 33.99
CA SER A 358 -8.09 23.10 33.41
C SER A 358 -7.61 23.45 31.99
N GLY A 359 -8.41 23.99 31.05
CA GLY A 359 -9.78 24.52 31.04
C GLY A 359 -10.14 24.97 29.60
N ALA A 360 -11.44 25.12 29.31
CA ALA A 360 -12.04 25.34 27.98
C ALA A 360 -12.10 26.83 27.52
N GLU A 361 -12.30 27.09 26.22
CA GLU A 361 -13.44 27.87 25.65
C GLU A 361 -13.32 28.17 24.14
N ALA A 362 -14.44 28.59 23.52
CA ALA A 362 -14.80 28.43 22.11
C ALA A 362 -15.23 29.73 21.37
N GLY A 363 -15.12 29.72 20.02
CA GLY A 363 -16.00 30.39 19.03
C GLY A 363 -15.63 31.82 18.55
N PRO A 364 -16.33 32.42 17.54
CA PRO A 364 -17.00 31.84 16.35
C PRO A 364 -16.94 32.72 15.04
N SER A 365 -17.50 32.17 13.95
CA SER A 365 -18.34 32.82 12.89
C SER A 365 -17.76 33.54 11.64
N SER A 366 -18.61 33.56 10.60
CA SER A 366 -18.47 33.52 9.13
C SER A 366 -19.05 34.71 8.35
N ALA A 367 -18.74 34.83 7.03
CA ALA A 367 -19.61 35.29 5.90
C ALA A 367 -18.81 35.35 4.56
N PRO A 368 -19.40 35.55 3.35
CA PRO A 368 -20.58 34.95 2.69
C PRO A 368 -20.24 34.28 1.32
N GLU A 369 -21.14 33.43 0.79
CA GLU A 369 -20.94 32.56 -0.39
C GLU A 369 -21.27 33.21 -1.75
N SER A 370 -20.40 32.95 -2.75
CA SER A 370 -20.65 33.05 -4.19
C SER A 370 -21.36 31.80 -4.70
N ASP A 371 -22.06 31.88 -5.85
CA ASP A 371 -22.67 30.71 -6.50
C ASP A 371 -21.68 29.53 -6.54
N PRO A 372 -22.10 28.31 -6.11
CA PRO A 372 -21.17 27.21 -5.95
C PRO A 372 -20.66 26.79 -7.32
N ALA A 373 -19.33 26.81 -7.48
CA ALA A 373 -18.68 26.22 -8.62
C ALA A 373 -19.19 24.78 -8.81
N PRO A 374 -19.31 24.27 -10.06
CA PRO A 374 -19.65 22.88 -10.31
C PRO A 374 -18.81 21.95 -9.43
N ALA A 375 -19.40 20.85 -8.94
CA ALA A 375 -18.76 19.99 -7.94
C ALA A 375 -17.34 19.54 -8.33
N TYR A 376 -17.09 19.34 -9.63
CA TYR A 376 -15.76 18.97 -10.13
C TYR A 376 -14.74 20.13 -10.15
N GLU A 377 -15.19 21.38 -10.20
CA GLU A 377 -14.31 22.56 -10.07
C GLU A 377 -14.03 22.86 -8.60
N ALA A 378 -15.00 22.64 -7.72
CA ALA A 378 -14.81 22.68 -6.27
C ALA A 378 -13.85 21.57 -5.76
N ALA A 379 -13.71 20.48 -6.52
CA ALA A 379 -12.79 19.38 -6.24
C ALA A 379 -11.46 19.47 -7.00
N ALA A 380 -11.12 20.63 -7.58
CA ALA A 380 -9.81 20.85 -8.20
C ALA A 380 -8.69 20.88 -7.15
N PRO A 381 -7.47 20.41 -7.50
CA PRO A 381 -6.36 20.39 -6.56
C PRO A 381 -5.93 21.81 -6.20
N THR A 382 -5.74 22.11 -4.93
CA THR A 382 -5.30 23.45 -4.46
C THR A 382 -4.00 23.36 -3.68
N LEU A 383 -3.34 24.49 -3.41
CA LEU A 383 -2.15 24.48 -2.54
C LEU A 383 -2.42 23.96 -1.13
N ALA A 384 -3.63 24.15 -0.61
CA ALA A 384 -4.05 23.64 0.69
C ALA A 384 -4.40 22.14 0.63
N ASN A 385 -5.02 21.71 -0.47
CA ASN A 385 -5.41 20.31 -0.71
C ASN A 385 -4.89 19.84 -2.08
N PRO A 386 -3.57 19.60 -2.22
CA PRO A 386 -2.97 19.37 -3.53
C PRO A 386 -3.45 18.08 -4.20
N PHE A 387 -3.82 17.07 -3.41
CA PHE A 387 -4.24 15.75 -3.91
C PHE A 387 -5.75 15.58 -4.04
N GLN A 388 -6.51 16.67 -3.86
CA GLN A 388 -7.95 16.66 -4.10
C GLN A 388 -8.19 16.74 -5.60
N PHE A 389 -8.41 15.60 -6.24
CA PHE A 389 -8.77 15.52 -7.66
C PHE A 389 -10.26 15.18 -7.81
N PRO A 390 -10.93 15.65 -8.88
CA PRO A 390 -12.34 15.38 -9.06
C PRO A 390 -12.62 13.89 -9.31
N SER A 391 -13.74 13.38 -8.79
CA SER A 391 -14.10 11.97 -8.97
C SER A 391 -14.64 11.72 -10.39
N ASN A 392 -14.35 10.54 -10.96
CA ASN A 392 -14.76 10.21 -12.34
C ASN A 392 -16.28 10.30 -12.60
N ASN A 393 -17.10 10.20 -11.55
CA ASN A 393 -18.56 10.27 -11.64
C ASN A 393 -19.10 11.72 -11.67
N GLU A 394 -18.29 12.69 -11.27
CA GLU A 394 -18.66 14.12 -11.20
C GLU A 394 -18.16 14.90 -12.42
N LEU A 395 -17.41 14.25 -13.29
CA LEU A 395 -16.71 14.87 -14.41
C LEU A 395 -17.48 14.71 -15.73
N PRO A 396 -17.35 15.68 -16.66
CA PRO A 396 -17.93 15.54 -18.00
C PRO A 396 -17.46 14.23 -18.64
N PRO A 397 -18.37 13.42 -19.22
CA PRO A 397 -17.98 12.20 -19.90
C PRO A 397 -17.02 12.52 -21.05
N TYR A 398 -16.12 11.57 -21.34
CA TYR A 398 -15.32 11.61 -22.56
C TYR A 398 -16.27 11.71 -23.77
N ASP A 399 -16.22 12.84 -24.46
CA ASP A 399 -17.15 13.14 -25.55
C ASP A 399 -16.51 12.78 -26.90
N GLU A 400 -16.85 11.58 -27.40
CA GLU A 400 -16.47 11.12 -28.74
C GLU A 400 -17.09 12.00 -29.86
N THR A 401 -18.17 12.74 -29.58
CA THR A 401 -18.83 13.58 -30.60
C THR A 401 -18.08 14.90 -30.82
N LEU A 402 -17.46 15.48 -29.79
CA LEU A 402 -16.46 16.55 -29.91
C LEU A 402 -15.17 16.09 -30.63
N ALA A 403 -14.92 14.78 -30.71
CA ALA A 403 -13.85 14.19 -31.52
C ALA A 403 -14.24 14.01 -33.01
N SER A 404 -15.53 14.13 -33.35
CA SER A 404 -16.05 13.98 -34.71
C SER A 404 -16.33 15.31 -35.43
N SER A 405 -16.40 16.42 -34.70
CA SER A 405 -16.60 17.77 -35.27
C SER A 405 -15.30 18.46 -35.73
N GLY A 406 -14.16 17.78 -35.60
CA GLY A 406 -12.90 18.11 -36.25
C GLY A 406 -12.35 16.84 -36.89
N SER A 407 -11.66 16.97 -38.03
CA SER A 407 -11.09 15.83 -38.78
C SER A 407 -10.49 14.76 -37.84
N PRO A 408 -10.61 13.45 -38.10
CA PRO A 408 -10.20 12.37 -37.17
C PRO A 408 -8.71 12.33 -36.81
N ASN A 409 -7.93 13.31 -37.30
CA ASN A 409 -6.52 13.54 -37.07
C ASN A 409 -6.20 14.99 -36.65
N ALA A 410 -7.20 15.80 -36.31
CA ALA A 410 -7.00 17.18 -35.85
C ALA A 410 -6.59 17.19 -34.37
N ASP A 411 -5.38 16.68 -34.15
CA ASP A 411 -4.34 17.10 -33.21
C ASP A 411 -3.73 15.94 -32.39
N ALA A 412 -3.00 15.05 -33.06
CA ALA A 412 -2.25 13.95 -32.43
C ALA A 412 -0.91 14.42 -31.80
N ARG A 413 -0.63 15.72 -31.82
CA ARG A 413 0.61 16.30 -31.29
C ARG A 413 0.59 16.26 -29.76
N PRO A 414 1.72 15.97 -29.10
CA PRO A 414 1.77 15.93 -27.64
C PRO A 414 1.53 17.33 -27.06
N ILE A 415 0.82 17.40 -25.94
CA ILE A 415 0.70 18.62 -25.14
C ILE A 415 1.97 18.72 -24.30
N ALA A 416 2.71 19.83 -24.43
CA ALA A 416 3.96 20.06 -23.72
C ALA A 416 4.01 21.48 -23.17
N ILE A 417 3.98 21.63 -21.85
CA ILE A 417 4.02 22.92 -21.15
C ILE A 417 5.43 23.18 -20.61
N PRO A 418 6.13 24.24 -21.07
CA PRO A 418 7.46 24.57 -20.55
C PRO A 418 7.40 25.30 -19.21
N GLN A 419 8.54 25.37 -18.52
CA GLN A 419 8.77 26.39 -17.51
C GLN A 419 8.85 27.80 -18.12
N LEU A 420 8.49 28.83 -17.34
CA LEU A 420 8.63 30.24 -17.75
C LEU A 420 10.08 30.60 -18.07
N HIS A 421 10.99 30.18 -17.20
CA HIS A 421 12.44 30.32 -17.37
C HIS A 421 13.14 28.99 -17.08
N PRO A 422 14.32 28.71 -17.66
CA PRO A 422 15.05 27.50 -17.36
C PRO A 422 15.55 27.50 -15.93
N GLY A 423 15.25 26.44 -15.17
CA GLY A 423 15.80 26.27 -13.83
C GLY A 423 15.06 25.26 -12.96
N PRO A 424 15.73 24.64 -11.97
CA PRO A 424 15.19 23.54 -11.19
C PRO A 424 14.00 23.92 -10.28
N THR A 425 13.79 25.23 -10.06
CA THR A 425 12.74 25.76 -9.20
C THR A 425 11.83 26.76 -9.93
N SER A 426 11.89 26.80 -11.25
CA SER A 426 11.05 27.69 -12.05
C SER A 426 9.64 27.11 -12.19
N PRO A 427 8.57 27.90 -12.10
CA PRO A 427 7.21 27.40 -12.30
C PRO A 427 6.95 27.08 -13.78
N PHE A 428 5.95 26.23 -14.03
CA PHE A 428 5.44 26.00 -15.37
C PHE A 428 4.65 27.21 -15.87
N LEU A 429 4.66 27.42 -17.18
CA LEU A 429 3.82 28.41 -17.84
C LEU A 429 2.33 28.06 -17.59
N PRO A 430 1.51 28.98 -17.07
CA PRO A 430 0.08 28.76 -16.89
C PRO A 430 -0.63 28.76 -18.25
N ALA A 431 -0.57 27.62 -18.92
CA ALA A 431 -1.06 27.40 -20.27
C ALA A 431 -2.21 26.37 -20.28
N TYR A 432 -3.14 26.53 -21.22
CA TYR A 432 -4.20 25.56 -21.46
C TYR A 432 -4.17 25.07 -22.91
N ALA A 433 -4.22 23.75 -23.12
CA ALA A 433 -4.36 23.19 -24.46
C ALA A 433 -5.85 22.90 -24.72
N PRO A 434 -6.50 23.49 -25.75
CA PRO A 434 -7.90 23.22 -26.05
C PRO A 434 -8.24 21.74 -26.26
N ALA A 435 -7.25 20.94 -26.71
CA ALA A 435 -7.38 19.50 -26.87
C ALA A 435 -7.74 18.77 -25.54
N LEU A 436 -7.44 19.35 -24.38
CA LEU A 436 -7.77 18.80 -23.06
C LEU A 436 -9.28 18.71 -22.80
N LEU A 437 -10.09 19.59 -23.40
CA LEU A 437 -11.55 19.52 -23.26
C LEU A 437 -12.09 18.17 -23.74
N ARG A 438 -11.50 17.59 -24.79
CA ARG A 438 -11.89 16.27 -25.32
C ARG A 438 -11.68 15.15 -24.32
N HIS A 439 -10.75 15.34 -23.39
CA HIS A 439 -10.44 14.41 -22.31
C HIS A 439 -11.23 14.72 -21.02
N GLY A 440 -12.21 15.63 -21.06
CA GLY A 440 -12.97 16.04 -19.88
C GLY A 440 -12.10 16.73 -18.82
N VAL A 441 -11.08 17.49 -19.27
CA VAL A 441 -10.20 18.30 -18.43
C VAL A 441 -10.49 19.78 -18.73
N THR A 442 -11.10 20.48 -17.77
CA THR A 442 -11.50 21.88 -17.93
C THR A 442 -10.33 22.84 -17.72
N VAL A 443 -10.48 24.10 -18.17
CA VAL A 443 -9.49 25.16 -17.95
C VAL A 443 -9.20 25.35 -16.46
N ALA A 444 -10.23 25.40 -15.63
CA ALA A 444 -10.10 25.60 -14.18
C ALA A 444 -9.31 24.47 -13.51
N THR A 445 -9.70 23.21 -13.74
CA THR A 445 -9.05 22.04 -13.15
C THR A 445 -7.61 21.88 -13.63
N TRP A 446 -7.35 22.16 -14.91
CA TRP A 446 -6.00 22.11 -15.48
C TRP A 446 -5.08 23.19 -14.91
N ARG A 447 -5.52 24.45 -14.86
CA ARG A 447 -4.73 25.54 -14.28
C ARG A 447 -4.39 25.25 -12.83
N SER A 448 -5.36 24.77 -12.04
CA SER A 448 -5.13 24.37 -10.65
C SER A 448 -4.07 23.29 -10.50
N PHE A 449 -4.05 22.30 -11.40
CA PHE A 449 -3.01 21.27 -11.44
C PHE A 449 -1.63 21.83 -11.81
N VAL A 450 -1.55 22.68 -12.85
CA VAL A 450 -0.30 23.33 -13.29
C VAL A 450 0.27 24.25 -12.20
N ASP A 451 -0.58 24.98 -11.49
CA ASP A 451 -0.18 25.85 -10.37
C ASP A 451 0.35 25.01 -9.20
N THR A 452 -0.33 23.92 -8.87
CA THR A 452 0.07 23.05 -7.76
C THR A 452 1.41 22.33 -8.04
N VAL A 453 1.61 21.79 -9.24
CA VAL A 453 2.90 21.18 -9.62
C VAL A 453 4.03 22.22 -9.66
N SER A 454 3.73 23.46 -10.05
CA SER A 454 4.67 24.59 -10.02
C SER A 454 5.04 25.00 -8.59
N ALA A 455 4.10 24.97 -7.65
CA ALA A 455 4.37 25.23 -6.24
C ALA A 455 5.30 24.17 -5.62
N PHE A 456 5.16 22.90 -6.01
CA PHE A 456 6.09 21.85 -5.59
C PHE A 456 7.53 22.07 -6.09
N LEU A 457 7.71 22.65 -7.28
CA LEU A 457 9.03 23.03 -7.82
C LEU A 457 9.63 24.27 -7.13
N THR A 458 8.80 25.25 -6.77
CA THR A 458 9.26 26.56 -6.27
C THR A 458 9.47 26.61 -4.75
N ALA A 459 8.91 25.67 -3.98
CA ALA A 459 9.01 25.67 -2.51
C ALA A 459 10.46 25.52 -2.00
N ARG A 460 10.94 26.51 -1.21
CA ARG A 460 12.26 26.50 -0.55
C ARG A 460 12.21 25.65 0.73
N VAL A 461 13.15 24.70 0.85
CA VAL A 461 13.37 23.91 2.07
C VAL A 461 14.33 24.69 2.97
N SER A 462 14.00 24.90 4.25
CA SER A 462 14.87 25.66 5.17
C SER A 462 16.15 24.90 5.56
N ASP A 463 17.26 25.62 5.80
CA ASP A 463 18.58 25.04 6.14
C ASP A 463 18.55 24.16 7.42
N ARG A 464 17.58 24.37 8.32
CA ARG A 464 17.35 23.50 9.49
C ARG A 464 16.84 22.11 9.10
N ALA A 465 16.02 22.00 8.06
CA ALA A 465 15.57 20.73 7.51
C ALA A 465 16.70 20.01 6.75
N VAL A 466 17.68 20.74 6.20
CA VAL A 466 18.89 20.16 5.58
C VAL A 466 19.85 19.59 6.62
N ASN A 467 19.98 20.24 7.79
CA ASN A 467 20.78 19.73 8.90
C ASN A 467 20.09 18.54 9.60
N TYR A 468 18.76 18.58 9.78
CA TYR A 468 17.98 17.43 10.24
C TYR A 468 18.04 16.26 9.24
N ALA A 469 17.97 16.53 7.93
CA ALA A 469 18.17 15.53 6.89
C ALA A 469 19.61 15.02 6.81
N SER A 470 20.61 15.81 7.20
CA SER A 470 22.03 15.37 7.27
C SER A 470 22.29 14.47 8.47
N ASP A 471 21.66 14.74 9.62
CA ASP A 471 21.74 13.89 10.81
C ASP A 471 20.90 12.61 10.65
N VAL A 472 19.74 12.70 10.00
CA VAL A 472 18.96 11.55 9.54
C VAL A 472 19.74 10.78 8.47
N ALA A 473 20.40 11.43 7.50
CA ALA A 473 21.26 10.74 6.50
C ALA A 473 22.47 10.05 7.13
N ARG A 474 22.98 10.56 8.27
CA ARG A 474 24.08 9.94 9.02
C ARG A 474 23.62 8.68 9.75
N GLN A 475 22.39 8.65 10.27
CA GLN A 475 21.78 7.46 10.87
C GLN A 475 21.11 6.51 9.84
N VAL A 476 20.72 7.01 8.67
CA VAL A 476 20.19 6.26 7.50
C VAL A 476 21.32 5.73 6.60
N SER A 477 22.59 5.98 6.96
CA SER A 477 23.76 5.45 6.24
C SER A 477 23.90 3.92 6.24
N GLN A 478 22.93 3.17 6.80
CA GLN A 478 22.80 1.72 6.65
C GLN A 478 21.45 1.23 6.11
N GLY A 479 20.86 1.95 5.14
CA GLY A 479 19.89 1.39 4.20
C GLY A 479 19.51 2.34 3.05
N PRO A 480 19.30 1.87 1.81
CA PRO A 480 20.03 0.84 1.10
C PRO A 480 21.03 1.48 0.12
N LYS A 481 22.24 0.90 0.06
CA LYS A 481 23.26 1.24 -0.95
C LYS A 481 22.74 1.07 -2.40
N THR A 482 21.53 0.55 -2.63
CA THR A 482 20.93 0.27 -3.95
C THR A 482 20.24 1.44 -4.64
N PHE A 483 19.84 2.51 -3.95
CA PHE A 483 19.38 3.72 -4.67
C PHE A 483 20.57 4.47 -5.28
N GLY A 484 21.61 4.71 -4.46
CA GLY A 484 22.89 5.24 -4.92
C GLY A 484 23.62 4.31 -5.90
N LYS A 485 23.62 2.99 -5.65
CA LYS A 485 24.13 2.00 -6.63
C LYS A 485 23.21 1.89 -7.84
N GLY A 486 21.91 2.11 -7.76
CA GLY A 486 20.98 2.06 -8.90
C GLY A 486 21.24 3.22 -9.85
N VAL A 487 21.37 4.43 -9.31
CA VAL A 487 21.78 5.64 -10.04
C VAL A 487 23.22 5.50 -10.55
N ALA A 488 24.16 4.98 -9.75
CA ALA A 488 25.55 4.76 -10.18
C ALA A 488 25.71 3.62 -11.19
N LEU A 489 24.97 2.51 -11.07
CA LEU A 489 24.95 1.40 -12.03
C LEU A 489 24.26 1.81 -13.33
N HIS A 490 23.28 2.70 -13.26
CA HIS A 490 22.65 3.31 -14.44
C HIS A 490 23.58 4.31 -15.12
N ALA A 491 24.28 5.18 -14.38
CA ALA A 491 25.35 6.03 -14.92
C ALA A 491 26.51 5.20 -15.53
N LYS A 492 26.84 4.04 -14.93
CA LYS A 492 27.83 3.09 -15.45
C LYS A 492 27.29 2.25 -16.62
N ALA A 493 25.97 2.07 -16.75
CA ALA A 493 25.33 1.42 -17.88
C ALA A 493 25.24 2.37 -19.08
N VAL A 494 24.82 3.62 -18.85
CA VAL A 494 24.83 4.71 -19.83
C VAL A 494 26.25 5.01 -20.30
N GLY A 495 27.23 5.10 -19.40
CA GLY A 495 28.65 5.25 -19.77
C GLY A 495 29.22 4.05 -20.54
N ARG A 496 28.75 2.83 -20.26
CA ARG A 496 29.11 1.63 -21.04
C ARG A 496 28.45 1.61 -22.41
N ASP A 497 27.20 2.05 -22.54
CA ASP A 497 26.51 2.15 -23.83
C ASP A 497 27.06 3.29 -24.69
N ILE A 498 27.45 4.42 -24.09
CA ILE A 498 28.24 5.48 -24.75
C ILE A 498 29.59 4.93 -25.23
N SER A 499 30.32 4.19 -24.39
CA SER A 499 31.60 3.57 -24.76
C SER A 499 31.45 2.49 -25.84
N ARG A 500 30.36 1.72 -25.80
CA ARG A 500 30.02 0.65 -26.75
C ARG A 500 29.56 1.22 -28.11
N ASN A 501 28.89 2.36 -28.12
CA ASN A 501 28.53 3.11 -29.33
C ASN A 501 29.72 3.87 -29.91
N ALA A 502 30.65 4.38 -29.08
CA ALA A 502 31.92 4.96 -29.53
C ALA A 502 32.83 3.92 -30.22
N ARG A 503 32.83 2.67 -29.75
CA ARG A 503 33.56 1.56 -30.40
C ARG A 503 32.93 1.04 -31.69
N ARG A 504 31.68 1.41 -31.99
CA ARG A 504 30.94 1.02 -33.20
C ARG A 504 30.98 2.08 -34.31
N GLY A 505 31.77 3.15 -34.16
CA GLY A 505 32.05 4.09 -35.25
C GLY A 505 30.87 4.94 -35.70
N ASN A 506 29.88 5.19 -34.83
CA ASN A 506 28.75 6.06 -35.17
C ASN A 506 29.06 7.50 -34.75
N VAL A 507 29.59 8.31 -35.67
CA VAL A 507 30.26 9.62 -35.43
C VAL A 507 29.27 10.80 -35.43
N ILE A 508 28.05 10.63 -34.90
CA ILE A 508 27.12 11.76 -34.71
C ILE A 508 26.47 11.60 -33.34
N GLY A 509 27.08 12.19 -32.31
CA GLY A 509 26.56 12.10 -30.93
C GLY A 509 27.57 12.33 -29.80
N THR A 510 28.82 12.71 -30.10
CA THR A 510 29.86 12.98 -29.11
C THR A 510 30.21 14.47 -29.00
N THR A 511 29.21 15.32 -28.74
CA THR A 511 29.45 16.66 -28.20
C THR A 511 28.19 17.17 -27.50
N LEU A 512 27.98 16.80 -26.22
CA LEU A 512 27.30 17.61 -25.18
C LEU A 512 27.16 16.78 -23.88
N ALA A 513 28.29 16.42 -23.29
CA ALA A 513 28.32 16.03 -21.89
C ALA A 513 29.47 16.82 -21.26
N VAL A 514 29.20 17.50 -20.14
CA VAL A 514 30.15 18.19 -19.24
C VAL A 514 30.06 19.73 -19.16
N LEU A 515 29.09 20.42 -19.75
CA LEU A 515 28.85 21.84 -19.40
C LEU A 515 27.41 22.06 -18.91
N GLU A 516 27.32 22.40 -17.62
CA GLU A 516 26.18 22.86 -16.82
C GLU A 516 25.04 21.85 -16.47
N GLY A 517 25.23 21.15 -15.36
CA GLY A 517 24.23 21.05 -14.28
C GLY A 517 22.91 20.28 -14.44
N ALA A 518 22.41 19.96 -15.63
CA ALA A 518 21.11 19.30 -15.80
C ALA A 518 21.25 17.85 -16.30
N ILE A 519 20.89 16.88 -15.46
CA ILE A 519 20.77 15.48 -15.85
C ILE A 519 19.55 15.36 -16.77
N ALA A 520 19.74 15.11 -18.06
CA ALA A 520 18.64 14.79 -18.97
C ALA A 520 17.95 13.50 -18.51
N ILE A 521 16.63 13.56 -18.26
CA ILE A 521 15.83 12.39 -17.87
C ILE A 521 15.17 11.82 -19.14
N PRO A 522 15.53 10.59 -19.58
CA PRO A 522 14.86 9.96 -20.71
C PRO A 522 13.37 9.74 -20.42
N VAL A 523 12.52 9.86 -21.44
CA VAL A 523 11.06 9.71 -21.33
C VAL A 523 10.67 8.34 -20.75
N SER A 524 11.34 7.27 -21.16
CA SER A 524 11.12 5.93 -20.62
C SER A 524 11.46 5.82 -19.14
N THR A 525 12.50 6.54 -18.68
CA THR A 525 12.87 6.63 -17.26
C THR A 525 11.87 7.45 -16.47
N ALA A 526 11.35 8.53 -17.04
CA ALA A 526 10.34 9.37 -16.40
C ALA A 526 8.98 8.63 -16.31
N ILE A 527 8.57 7.92 -17.37
CA ILE A 527 7.41 7.01 -17.35
C ILE A 527 7.64 5.88 -16.35
N GLY A 528 8.83 5.28 -16.32
CA GLY A 528 9.20 4.22 -15.38
C GLY A 528 9.16 4.68 -13.93
N ALA A 529 9.62 5.90 -13.64
CA ALA A 529 9.56 6.53 -12.32
C ALA A 529 8.13 6.87 -11.91
N ALA A 530 7.33 7.45 -12.81
CA ALA A 530 5.90 7.70 -12.56
C ALA A 530 5.15 6.38 -12.33
N THR A 531 5.44 5.34 -13.12
CA THR A 531 4.84 4.00 -12.97
C THR A 531 5.30 3.30 -11.70
N ALA A 532 6.57 3.45 -11.31
CA ALA A 532 7.08 2.93 -10.05
C ALA A 532 6.43 3.63 -8.85
N ALA A 533 6.26 4.96 -8.92
CA ALA A 533 5.51 5.74 -7.94
C ALA A 533 4.04 5.30 -7.83
N LEU A 534 3.39 4.99 -8.96
CA LEU A 534 2.05 4.41 -8.98
C LEU A 534 1.96 3.01 -8.34
N ARG A 535 3.08 2.28 -8.26
CA ARG A 535 3.18 0.96 -7.61
C ARG A 535 3.56 1.08 -6.13
N LEU A 536 3.90 2.27 -5.65
CA LEU A 536 4.12 2.52 -4.24
C LEU A 536 2.77 2.50 -3.49
N PRO A 537 2.69 1.90 -2.29
CA PRO A 537 1.55 2.07 -1.41
C PRO A 537 1.24 3.55 -1.18
N SER A 538 -0.03 3.93 -0.97
CA SER A 538 -0.41 5.34 -0.77
C SER A 538 0.41 6.03 0.33
N SER A 539 0.79 5.32 1.39
CA SER A 539 1.66 5.82 2.46
C SER A 539 3.12 6.07 2.04
N ALA A 540 3.66 5.30 1.10
CA ALA A 540 4.97 5.54 0.52
C ALA A 540 4.92 6.71 -0.49
N MET A 541 3.79 6.92 -1.16
CA MET A 541 3.55 8.12 -1.95
C MET A 541 3.47 9.36 -1.05
N ASP A 542 2.72 9.28 0.06
CA ASP A 542 2.60 10.35 1.04
C ASP A 542 3.96 10.66 1.69
N ALA A 543 4.80 9.65 1.96
CA ALA A 543 6.18 9.83 2.42
C ALA A 543 7.10 10.47 1.36
N VAL A 544 6.94 10.15 0.07
CA VAL A 544 7.69 10.81 -1.02
C VAL A 544 7.25 12.26 -1.20
N ILE A 545 5.98 12.56 -0.92
CA ILE A 545 5.39 13.91 -0.93
C ILE A 545 5.82 14.73 0.30
N THR A 546 5.88 14.12 1.47
CA THR A 546 6.14 14.78 2.77
C THR A 546 7.62 14.77 3.20
N ALA A 547 8.45 13.86 2.66
CA ALA A 547 9.89 13.79 2.90
C ALA A 547 10.73 13.75 1.61
N PRO A 548 10.74 14.83 0.80
CA PRO A 548 11.48 14.87 -0.46
C PRO A 548 12.89 15.46 -0.28
N GLN A 549 13.88 14.95 -1.03
CA GLN A 549 15.23 15.50 -1.03
C GLN A 549 15.42 16.65 -2.05
N THR A 550 14.60 16.75 -3.12
CA THR A 550 14.67 17.87 -4.10
C THR A 550 13.30 18.33 -4.65
N PRO A 551 13.18 19.58 -5.16
CA PRO A 551 11.93 20.10 -5.75
C PRO A 551 11.37 19.29 -6.93
N LEU A 552 12.24 18.79 -7.80
CA LEU A 552 11.85 17.96 -8.94
C LEU A 552 11.24 16.61 -8.52
N GLN A 553 11.69 16.03 -7.40
CA GLN A 553 11.11 14.79 -6.88
C GLN A 553 9.68 14.99 -6.38
N ARG A 554 9.40 16.12 -5.73
CA ARG A 554 8.03 16.48 -5.31
C ARG A 554 7.09 16.63 -6.48
N ALA A 555 7.52 17.36 -7.51
CA ALA A 555 6.72 17.59 -8.71
C ALA A 555 6.42 16.28 -9.46
N ASN A 556 7.39 15.36 -9.54
CA ASN A 556 7.19 14.03 -10.12
C ASN A 556 6.24 13.15 -9.30
N ALA A 557 6.35 13.17 -7.97
CA ALA A 557 5.45 12.44 -7.09
C ALA A 557 4.01 12.95 -7.20
N TYR A 558 3.85 14.27 -7.25
CA TYR A 558 2.58 14.92 -7.48
C TYR A 558 1.94 14.51 -8.82
N ALA A 559 2.70 14.59 -9.92
CA ALA A 559 2.24 14.15 -11.24
C ALA A 559 1.86 12.66 -11.27
N ALA A 560 2.58 11.80 -10.54
CA ALA A 560 2.24 10.38 -10.43
C ALA A 560 0.90 10.14 -9.71
N VAL A 561 0.58 10.90 -8.64
CA VAL A 561 -0.75 10.82 -8.01
C VAL A 561 -1.84 11.32 -8.95
N ALA A 562 -1.63 12.46 -9.61
CA ALA A 562 -2.56 13.00 -10.60
C ALA A 562 -2.82 12.01 -11.74
N ASN A 563 -1.80 11.27 -12.18
CA ASN A 563 -1.95 10.20 -13.15
C ASN A 563 -2.87 9.10 -12.65
N ARG A 564 -2.66 8.62 -11.42
CA ARG A 564 -3.46 7.55 -10.80
C ARG A 564 -4.93 7.93 -10.69
N ASP A 565 -5.18 9.09 -10.12
CA ASP A 565 -6.47 9.45 -9.55
C ASP A 565 -7.32 10.29 -10.51
N TRP A 566 -6.71 10.84 -11.57
CA TRP A 566 -7.38 11.78 -12.46
C TRP A 566 -7.12 11.56 -13.95
N LEU A 567 -5.85 11.55 -14.39
CA LEU A 567 -5.49 11.61 -15.81
C LEU A 567 -5.60 10.25 -16.52
N HIS A 568 -5.28 9.13 -15.86
CA HIS A 568 -5.38 7.80 -16.50
C HIS A 568 -6.82 7.43 -16.88
N ALA A 569 -7.79 7.83 -16.07
CA ALA A 569 -9.21 7.65 -16.36
C ALA A 569 -9.64 8.39 -17.64
N ARG A 570 -8.85 9.37 -18.08
CA ARG A 570 -9.06 10.21 -19.26
C ARG A 570 -8.18 9.82 -20.44
N GLY A 571 -7.45 8.72 -20.33
CA GLY A 571 -6.51 8.28 -21.35
C GLY A 571 -5.27 9.18 -21.48
N LEU A 572 -4.90 9.90 -20.42
CA LEU A 572 -3.73 10.79 -20.39
C LEU A 572 -2.74 10.39 -19.29
N GLN A 573 -1.45 10.66 -19.51
CA GLN A 573 -0.41 10.52 -18.50
C GLN A 573 0.55 11.71 -18.55
N ALA A 574 0.66 12.44 -17.43
CA ALA A 574 1.61 13.52 -17.23
C ALA A 574 3.01 13.02 -16.86
N VAL A 575 4.03 13.58 -17.49
CA VAL A 575 5.44 13.24 -17.25
C VAL A 575 6.28 14.52 -17.28
N LEU A 576 7.29 14.64 -16.42
CA LEU A 576 8.22 15.77 -16.44
C LEU A 576 9.53 15.35 -17.11
N VAL A 577 9.96 16.09 -18.13
CA VAL A 577 11.19 15.83 -18.91
C VAL A 577 11.93 17.12 -19.23
N THR A 578 13.24 17.07 -19.47
CA THR A 578 13.98 18.24 -19.97
C THR A 578 13.80 18.38 -21.49
N THR A 579 14.27 19.49 -22.09
CA THR A 579 14.23 19.70 -23.55
C THR A 579 14.79 18.52 -24.36
N PRO A 580 15.95 17.90 -24.01
CA PRO A 580 16.40 16.64 -24.63
C PRO A 580 15.39 15.49 -24.55
N GLY A 581 14.65 15.36 -23.44
CA GLY A 581 13.60 14.35 -23.29
C GLY A 581 12.39 14.65 -24.16
N LEU A 582 11.97 15.92 -24.26
CA LEU A 582 10.89 16.34 -25.14
C LEU A 582 11.22 16.07 -26.61
N VAL A 583 12.40 16.46 -27.09
CA VAL A 583 12.75 16.26 -28.52
C VAL A 583 12.86 14.79 -28.90
N ALA A 584 13.11 13.89 -27.93
CA ALA A 584 13.06 12.44 -28.15
C ALA A 584 11.61 11.93 -28.37
N VAL A 585 10.60 12.59 -27.79
CA VAL A 585 9.18 12.30 -28.09
C VAL A 585 8.78 12.88 -29.45
N LEU A 586 9.31 14.07 -29.77
CA LEU A 586 8.99 14.81 -30.99
C LEU A 586 9.78 14.35 -32.23
N GLU A 587 10.72 13.42 -32.06
CA GLU A 587 11.63 12.95 -33.11
C GLU A 587 12.41 14.10 -33.81
N THR A 588 12.83 15.11 -33.05
CA THR A 588 13.60 16.29 -33.52
C THR A 588 14.90 16.46 -32.71
N THR A 589 15.59 17.58 -32.90
CA THR A 589 16.83 17.92 -32.16
C THR A 589 16.62 19.13 -31.25
N VAL A 590 17.42 19.22 -30.17
CA VAL A 590 17.41 20.37 -29.26
C VAL A 590 17.71 21.67 -30.01
N GLY A 591 18.67 21.64 -30.94
CA GLY A 591 19.02 22.79 -31.77
C GLY A 591 17.85 23.24 -32.64
N GLU A 592 17.18 22.32 -33.33
CA GLU A 592 16.03 22.66 -34.18
C GLU A 592 14.87 23.25 -33.38
N LEU A 593 14.56 22.68 -32.21
CA LEU A 593 13.49 23.20 -31.34
C LEU A 593 13.80 24.62 -30.84
N LEU A 594 15.02 24.85 -30.34
CA LEU A 594 15.40 26.16 -29.79
C LEU A 594 15.58 27.23 -30.87
N GLU A 595 16.07 26.89 -32.06
CA GLU A 595 16.23 27.85 -33.16
C GLU A 595 14.86 28.32 -33.69
N ARG A 596 13.84 27.46 -33.70
CA ARG A 596 12.46 27.85 -34.07
C ARG A 596 11.90 28.94 -33.16
N THR A 597 12.16 28.87 -31.86
CA THR A 597 11.69 29.89 -30.91
C THR A 597 12.58 31.13 -30.90
N ARG A 598 13.90 30.99 -31.06
CA ARG A 598 14.85 32.12 -31.17
C ARG A 598 14.66 32.96 -32.43
N ALA A 599 14.17 32.36 -33.52
CA ALA A 599 13.86 33.08 -34.76
C ALA A 599 12.68 34.06 -34.62
N VAL A 600 11.88 33.93 -33.54
CA VAL A 600 10.80 34.85 -33.21
C VAL A 600 11.39 36.09 -32.52
N LYS A 601 11.21 37.27 -33.12
CA LYS A 601 11.76 38.54 -32.57
C LYS A 601 11.09 39.01 -31.27
N ALA A 602 9.99 38.39 -30.87
CA ALA A 602 9.21 38.76 -29.69
C ALA A 602 9.53 37.83 -28.51
N GLU A 603 9.71 38.41 -27.32
CA GLU A 603 10.03 37.66 -26.09
C GLU A 603 8.78 37.07 -25.40
N ASP A 604 7.58 37.35 -25.93
CA ASP A 604 6.32 36.85 -25.38
C ASP A 604 6.14 35.34 -25.63
N ALA A 605 5.64 34.64 -24.62
CA ALA A 605 5.43 33.20 -24.61
C ALA A 605 4.50 32.75 -25.73
N ALA A 606 3.47 33.54 -26.06
CA ALA A 606 2.51 33.20 -27.09
C ALA A 606 3.18 33.12 -28.47
N SER A 607 4.00 34.11 -28.83
CA SER A 607 4.74 34.14 -30.10
C SER A 607 5.75 33.00 -30.21
N GLN A 608 6.49 32.71 -29.14
CA GLN A 608 7.46 31.62 -29.14
C GLN A 608 6.80 30.24 -29.21
N LEU A 609 5.68 30.02 -28.51
CA LEU A 609 4.96 28.75 -28.55
C LEU A 609 4.23 28.53 -29.88
N ARG A 610 3.73 29.59 -30.52
CA ARG A 610 3.21 29.53 -31.90
C ARG A 610 4.23 28.95 -32.88
N ALA A 611 5.52 29.25 -32.71
CA ALA A 611 6.58 28.69 -33.55
C ALA A 611 6.81 27.17 -33.34
N LEU A 612 6.28 26.61 -32.24
CA LEU A 612 6.35 25.18 -31.92
C LEU A 612 5.05 24.42 -32.27
N GLU A 613 3.99 25.09 -32.71
CA GLU A 613 2.70 24.44 -33.00
C GLU A 613 2.81 23.33 -34.04
N THR A 614 3.80 23.33 -34.93
CA THR A 614 4.00 22.19 -35.85
C THR A 614 4.45 20.91 -35.16
N LEU A 615 5.00 21.02 -33.94
CA LEU A 615 5.57 19.92 -33.17
C LEU A 615 4.69 19.54 -31.96
N VAL A 616 4.13 20.53 -31.26
CA VAL A 616 3.32 20.33 -30.04
C VAL A 616 1.91 20.88 -30.23
N ALA A 617 0.96 20.41 -29.40
CA ALA A 617 -0.40 20.92 -29.42
C ALA A 617 -0.45 22.44 -29.13
N PRO A 618 -1.36 23.20 -29.76
CA PRO A 618 -1.49 24.64 -29.53
C PRO A 618 -1.88 24.92 -28.08
N LEU A 619 -1.28 25.99 -27.52
CA LEU A 619 -1.47 26.41 -26.13
C LEU A 619 -2.05 27.82 -26.07
N GLU A 620 -3.13 27.97 -25.31
CA GLU A 620 -3.64 29.25 -24.86
C GLU A 620 -2.84 29.71 -23.64
N VAL A 621 -2.24 30.89 -23.74
CA VAL A 621 -1.35 31.46 -22.72
C VAL A 621 -1.72 32.92 -22.47
N ASP A 622 -1.36 33.46 -21.32
CA ASP A 622 -1.48 34.90 -21.05
C ASP A 622 -0.52 35.67 -21.99
N GLU A 623 -1.05 36.67 -22.69
CA GLU A 623 -0.33 37.48 -23.68
C GLU A 623 0.88 38.24 -23.09
N LYS A 624 0.95 38.38 -21.76
CA LYS A 624 2.04 39.08 -21.07
C LYS A 624 3.13 38.17 -20.48
N ALA A 625 3.02 36.85 -20.63
CA ALA A 625 4.02 35.94 -20.08
C ALA A 625 5.31 35.98 -20.92
N GLU A 626 6.46 36.11 -20.27
CA GLU A 626 7.77 35.95 -20.92
C GLU A 626 8.17 34.47 -20.92
N LEU A 627 8.83 34.01 -21.98
CA LEU A 627 9.30 32.64 -22.10
C LEU A 627 10.78 32.61 -22.48
N THR A 628 11.56 31.82 -21.74
CA THR A 628 12.94 31.51 -22.09
C THR A 628 13.14 30.01 -22.13
N LEU A 629 13.57 29.49 -23.29
CA LEU A 629 13.83 28.08 -23.49
C LEU A 629 15.34 27.79 -23.60
N SER A 630 15.78 26.72 -22.96
CA SER A 630 17.13 26.19 -23.04
C SER A 630 17.11 24.65 -23.02
N PRO A 631 18.26 23.98 -23.20
CA PRO A 631 18.35 22.54 -23.03
C PRO A 631 17.91 22.06 -21.63
N GLU A 632 18.05 22.90 -20.61
CA GLU A 632 17.73 22.62 -19.22
C GLU A 632 16.26 22.88 -18.87
N THR A 633 15.48 23.52 -19.77
CA THR A 633 14.05 23.76 -19.55
C THR A 633 13.33 22.45 -19.25
N LEU A 634 12.59 22.43 -18.13
CA LEU A 634 11.71 21.33 -17.79
C LEU A 634 10.36 21.52 -18.48
N TRP A 635 9.79 20.42 -18.94
CA TRP A 635 8.53 20.34 -19.66
C TRP A 635 7.61 19.36 -18.95
N LEU A 636 6.37 19.78 -18.73
CA LEU A 636 5.26 18.92 -18.35
C LEU A 636 4.58 18.43 -19.63
N ILE A 637 4.78 17.15 -19.96
CA ILE A 637 4.23 16.54 -21.18
C ILE A 637 3.06 15.62 -20.85
N LEU A 638 2.04 15.61 -21.69
CA LEU A 638 0.95 14.63 -21.63
C LEU A 638 1.05 13.63 -22.77
N LEU A 639 1.06 12.35 -22.41
CA LEU A 639 1.12 11.23 -23.35
C LEU A 639 -0.21 10.47 -23.34
N PRO A 640 -0.70 10.01 -24.49
CA PRO A 640 -1.91 9.20 -24.56
C PRO A 640 -1.67 7.81 -23.96
N VAL A 641 -2.62 7.33 -23.15
CA VAL A 641 -2.66 5.96 -22.60
C VAL A 641 -4.03 5.34 -22.85
N ARG A 642 -4.10 4.01 -23.04
CA ARG A 642 -5.39 3.34 -23.28
C ARG A 642 -6.28 3.47 -22.04
N PRO A 643 -7.47 4.11 -22.12
CA PRO A 643 -8.38 4.19 -20.98
C PRO A 643 -8.85 2.78 -20.60
N ARG A 644 -8.87 2.47 -19.30
CA ARG A 644 -9.43 1.21 -18.79
C ARG A 644 -10.92 1.20 -19.11
N ARG A 645 -11.37 0.33 -20.03
CA ARG A 645 -12.81 0.13 -20.31
C ARG A 645 -13.50 -0.36 -19.04
N VAL A 646 -14.24 0.53 -18.39
CA VAL A 646 -15.23 0.15 -17.38
C VAL A 646 -16.35 -0.58 -18.10
N LYS A 647 -16.57 -1.86 -17.82
CA LYS A 647 -17.76 -2.57 -18.29
C LYS A 647 -18.97 -1.96 -17.59
N ASN A 648 -19.77 -1.17 -18.31
CA ASN A 648 -21.11 -0.81 -17.86
C ASN A 648 -21.94 -2.10 -17.70
N SER A 649 -22.23 -2.47 -16.46
CA SER A 649 -23.18 -3.53 -16.12
C SER A 649 -24.62 -2.98 -16.18
N SER A 650 -25.03 -2.52 -17.36
CA SER A 650 -26.41 -2.11 -17.67
C SER A 650 -26.77 -2.54 -19.10
N GLY A 651 -26.69 -3.85 -19.34
CA GLY A 651 -27.34 -4.50 -20.48
C GLY A 651 -28.75 -4.95 -20.08
N GLY A 652 -29.71 -4.03 -20.10
CA GLY A 652 -31.12 -4.38 -20.05
C GLY A 652 -31.52 -5.04 -21.36
N MET A 653 -32.06 -6.25 -21.28
CA MET A 653 -32.75 -6.90 -22.39
C MET A 653 -34.25 -6.79 -22.11
N TRP A 654 -34.88 -5.80 -22.74
CA TRP A 654 -36.30 -5.84 -23.13
C TRP A 654 -36.39 -5.21 -24.52
N THR A 655 -36.89 -6.03 -25.46
CA THR A 655 -37.17 -5.84 -26.90
C THR A 655 -36.03 -5.43 -27.81
#